data_AF-A0A2K8MFQ0-F1
#
_entry.id   AF-A0A2K8MFQ0-F1
#
_cell.length_a   1.000
_cell.length_b   1.000
_cell.length_c   1.000
_cell.angle_alpha   90.00
_cell.angle_beta   90.00
_cell.angle_gamma   90.00
#
_symmetry.space_group_name_H-M   'P 1'
#
loop_
_entity.id
_entity.type
_entity.pdbx_description
1 polymer ?
#
loop_
_entity_poly.entity_id
_entity_poly.type
_entity_poly.pdbx_seq_one_letter_code
_entity_poly.pdbx_strand_id
1 'polypeptide(L)'
;MTLRVLDLRAENVAGLFGTEVPRPRLSWRVEGKRRGQVQAAYRIRAAESARALNGDALLWDSDMVESDASLDILYGGPPLAAMQRVWWSVEVRGADGETAHSEVAWFEAGLLAPEDWQGDWIEAEDEAAAADRAAGLTWIWSETALDPRLHAFRLDFDTPADLAHAEILLAGKDHLRGVWVNGEAAPLDRHFDWDSYLPFWGTLAPYVGVVRPGRNSICALVEADTAGFFPVDGGAFAALVRLHRAEGSVERIVSGPAWRLMPDPPRGWTEPGFDASGWHAPVASGANVHNDPRPAEPAMLLRTSFTARGPVTAARLYATALGAYEARINGQRVSGAVLAPEVSVARDHVLYQVYDATALAQAGENVLGAIVADGYYASAFGWRIERYGFGPAPRRFRAQLRLDYADGSSEWIATGPEWRIATSEILSSEIYDGEVMDARLARSGWDAAGFDDSDWAPAQIGDRPETRLVAQTSPLIERTGRRQAVSVGEPVPGRYVFDFGQNFSGWARIRASAPAGVTITASYAELLNPDGTADLANLRLARATDRFTLAGTGEERFEPRFTYHGFRYVEIEGYPGVPTADDVEGVIVHSACRETGTMTFADAPLLQRIWENALWSQRSNFFAVPTDCPQRDERMGWTGDIQVFLDAAAFNMEVDPFIRRFLLEVRAAQRPDGGYPIVAPQPLSFPDVVTAGWSEAGIILPWQLWQRYGDTAVIDENWDAMQGWMAFVARDNPEHIWRSGRGLDLGDWLSVDAVKPDDETTPRALCATAYWAWSAELMAQMAEATGRDADARRYRALRAAIGAVFAAEFVAADGVCGNGSQTSQILSLFMRLVPEERCAAAAQVLASEIRGRGMKLSTGFLGTPYLLDVLADAGLWEEVSGLLLQTGYPSWGYMPEQGATTMWERWNGDTGDLSMNSYNHYAFGAVVGFFYRRLAGIAPAAPGFRRIAVRPIWLPAVGRVAARFESPMGLIATATDGDSEGLTRLSLTIPANTVAEVELPAREWREAGTPIDLHPDIRAFARSDDLVRFELGSGDYDFSILP
;
A
#
# COMPACT_ATOMS: atom_id res chain seq x y z
N MET A 1 31.26 28.49 -3.90
CA MET A 1 30.44 28.03 -2.76
C MET A 1 31.24 26.94 -2.08
N THR A 2 31.35 27.06 -0.77
CA THR A 2 32.06 26.17 0.15
C THR A 2 31.35 24.83 0.29
N LEU A 3 32.07 23.82 0.80
CA LEU A 3 31.55 22.51 1.20
C LEU A 3 30.38 22.67 2.19
N ARG A 4 29.33 21.85 2.06
CA ARG A 4 28.16 21.84 2.96
C ARG A 4 27.79 20.42 3.34
N VAL A 5 27.22 20.26 4.54
CA VAL A 5 26.64 19.01 5.04
C VAL A 5 25.16 19.25 5.29
N LEU A 6 24.30 18.46 4.68
CA LEU A 6 22.85 18.66 4.63
C LEU A 6 22.13 17.31 4.77
N ASP A 7 20.80 17.37 4.92
CA ASP A 7 19.91 16.20 4.89
C ASP A 7 20.36 15.08 5.86
N LEU A 8 20.60 15.45 7.12
CA LEU A 8 20.90 14.51 8.19
C LEU A 8 19.69 13.64 8.46
N ARG A 9 19.89 12.32 8.39
CA ARG A 9 18.82 11.32 8.54
C ARG A 9 19.23 10.23 9.53
N ALA A 10 18.23 9.67 10.17
CA ALA A 10 18.33 8.44 10.97
C ALA A 10 17.34 7.42 10.40
N GLU A 11 17.76 6.18 10.15
CA GLU A 11 16.98 5.16 9.43
C GLU A 11 16.40 5.70 8.11
N ASN A 12 17.21 6.45 7.35
CA ASN A 12 16.82 7.17 6.12
C ASN A 12 15.67 8.18 6.26
N VAL A 13 15.22 8.51 7.47
CA VAL A 13 14.16 9.49 7.74
C VAL A 13 14.76 10.77 8.33
N ALA A 14 14.37 11.92 7.78
CA ALA A 14 14.71 13.22 8.35
C ALA A 14 13.79 13.52 9.54
N GLY A 15 14.35 13.88 10.70
CA GLY A 15 13.57 14.13 11.90
C GLY A 15 12.82 12.89 12.40
N LEU A 16 13.47 11.72 12.37
CA LEU A 16 12.90 10.44 12.81
C LEU A 16 12.27 10.54 14.19
N PHE A 17 10.95 10.35 14.26
CA PHE A 17 10.17 10.57 15.46
C PHE A 17 9.39 9.32 15.83
N GLY A 18 9.60 8.84 17.06
CA GLY A 18 8.95 7.63 17.56
C GLY A 18 9.70 6.33 17.21
N THR A 19 11.00 6.34 16.94
CA THR A 19 11.68 5.08 16.55
C THR A 19 11.77 4.06 17.69
N GLU A 20 11.70 2.78 17.34
CA GLU A 20 11.99 1.65 18.24
C GLU A 20 13.41 1.08 18.01
N VAL A 21 14.15 1.62 17.04
CA VAL A 21 15.51 1.17 16.77
C VAL A 21 16.43 1.68 17.88
N PRO A 22 17.06 0.78 18.67
CA PRO A 22 17.82 1.19 19.86
C PRO A 22 19.07 2.00 19.50
N ARG A 23 19.64 1.76 18.32
CA ARG A 23 20.78 2.50 17.77
C ARG A 23 20.55 2.76 16.28
N PRO A 24 19.92 3.88 15.92
CA PRO A 24 19.64 4.20 14.53
C PRO A 24 20.92 4.31 13.68
N ARG A 25 20.84 3.95 12.41
CA ARG A 25 21.86 4.24 11.40
C ARG A 25 21.67 5.65 10.87
N LEU A 26 22.78 6.37 10.78
CA LEU A 26 22.86 7.76 10.44
C LEU A 26 23.38 7.93 9.02
N SER A 27 22.84 8.91 8.31
CA SER A 27 23.32 9.31 6.98
C SER A 27 23.26 10.82 6.80
N TRP A 28 24.07 11.34 5.88
CA TRP A 28 24.11 12.75 5.54
C TRP A 28 24.54 12.95 4.08
N ARG A 29 24.10 14.06 3.49
CA ARG A 29 24.54 14.49 2.17
C ARG A 29 25.67 15.50 2.27
N VAL A 30 26.64 15.37 1.38
CA VAL A 30 27.68 16.36 1.17
C VAL A 30 27.36 17.11 -0.12
N GLU A 31 27.50 18.43 -0.11
CA GLU A 31 27.36 19.26 -1.30
C GLU A 31 28.56 20.18 -1.50
N GLY A 32 28.94 20.39 -2.76
CA GLY A 32 29.99 21.32 -3.15
C GLY A 32 29.92 21.62 -4.65
N LYS A 33 30.45 22.78 -5.07
CA LYS A 33 30.49 23.16 -6.49
C LYS A 33 31.76 22.73 -7.23
N ARG A 34 32.76 22.21 -6.50
CA ARG A 34 34.01 21.76 -7.11
C ARG A 34 33.82 20.37 -7.70
N ARG A 35 34.45 20.13 -8.85
CA ARG A 35 34.54 18.80 -9.43
C ARG A 35 35.37 17.89 -8.53
N GLY A 36 35.00 16.61 -8.45
CA GLY A 36 35.69 15.61 -7.63
C GLY A 36 35.70 15.93 -6.14
N GLN A 37 34.69 16.62 -5.62
CA GLN A 37 34.54 16.89 -4.20
C GLN A 37 34.21 15.59 -3.47
N VAL A 38 35.07 15.22 -2.52
CA VAL A 38 34.95 13.99 -1.73
C VAL A 38 35.17 14.32 -0.25
N GLN A 39 34.41 13.66 0.62
CA GLN A 39 34.65 13.67 2.06
C GLN A 39 35.84 12.75 2.36
N ALA A 40 36.83 13.24 3.10
CA ALA A 40 37.97 12.43 3.56
C ALA A 40 37.80 11.95 5.01
N ALA A 41 37.10 12.72 5.84
CA ALA A 41 36.83 12.36 7.22
C ALA A 41 35.53 12.98 7.74
N TYR A 42 34.97 12.40 8.79
CA TYR A 42 33.81 12.95 9.49
C TYR A 42 33.96 12.86 11.02
N ARG A 43 33.21 13.68 11.75
CA ARG A 43 33.00 13.57 13.19
C ARG A 43 31.53 13.79 13.52
N ILE A 44 30.93 12.84 14.23
CA ILE A 44 29.56 12.93 14.73
C ILE A 44 29.61 13.28 16.21
N ARG A 45 28.77 14.23 16.61
CA ARG A 45 28.53 14.55 18.02
C ARG A 45 27.04 14.40 18.31
N ALA A 46 26.69 13.78 19.42
CA ALA A 46 25.32 13.57 19.86
C ALA A 46 25.14 13.89 21.35
N ALA A 47 24.02 14.51 21.72
CA ALA A 47 23.73 14.94 23.09
C ALA A 47 22.22 14.98 23.40
N GLU A 48 21.87 15.13 24.67
CA GLU A 48 20.47 15.21 25.15
C GLU A 48 19.78 16.54 24.81
N SER A 49 20.55 17.57 24.41
CA SER A 49 20.00 18.85 23.95
C SER A 49 20.90 19.49 22.91
N ALA A 50 20.31 20.32 22.04
CA ALA A 50 21.06 21.09 21.04
C ALA A 50 22.18 21.96 21.68
N ARG A 51 21.95 22.50 22.88
CA ARG A 51 22.96 23.30 23.60
C ARG A 51 24.14 22.44 24.09
N ALA A 52 23.87 21.21 24.53
CA ALA A 52 24.88 20.31 25.06
C ALA A 52 25.86 19.79 23.99
N LEU A 53 25.52 19.87 22.70
CA LEU A 53 26.40 19.47 21.60
C LEU A 53 27.75 20.20 21.57
N ASN A 54 27.83 21.39 22.18
CA ASN A 54 29.07 22.17 22.27
C ASN A 54 29.80 22.00 23.62
N GLY A 55 29.26 21.21 24.54
CA GLY A 55 29.83 20.95 25.86
C GLY A 55 30.56 19.62 25.97
N ASP A 56 30.96 19.27 27.20
CA ASP A 56 31.69 18.03 27.51
C ASP A 56 30.77 16.84 27.82
N ALA A 57 29.48 17.09 28.08
CA ALA A 57 28.49 16.06 28.42
C ALA A 57 27.77 15.53 27.16
N LEU A 58 28.53 14.92 26.25
CA LEU A 58 27.98 14.27 25.06
C LEU A 58 27.48 12.87 25.39
N LEU A 59 26.40 12.45 24.70
CA LEU A 59 26.01 11.03 24.66
C LEU A 59 26.98 10.23 23.79
N TRP A 60 27.51 10.85 22.74
CA TRP A 60 28.49 10.25 21.86
C TRP A 60 29.31 11.30 21.12
N ASP A 61 30.59 10.99 20.93
CA ASP A 61 31.51 11.65 20.02
C ASP A 61 32.25 10.56 19.26
N SER A 62 32.24 10.59 17.93
CA SER A 62 32.92 9.58 17.13
C SER A 62 34.44 9.76 17.06
N ASP A 63 34.97 10.86 17.61
CA ASP A 63 36.23 11.47 17.18
C ASP A 63 36.22 11.75 15.66
N MET A 64 37.34 12.28 15.13
CA MET A 64 37.50 12.40 13.68
C MET A 64 37.81 11.02 13.09
N VAL A 65 36.92 10.49 12.27
CA VAL A 65 37.03 9.21 11.58
C VAL A 65 37.48 9.45 10.14
N GLU A 66 38.65 8.93 9.76
CA GLU A 66 39.17 8.98 8.38
C GLU A 66 38.37 8.00 7.48
N SER A 67 37.32 8.50 6.84
CA SER A 67 36.42 7.72 6.00
C SER A 67 35.59 8.61 5.07
N ASP A 68 35.33 8.10 3.87
CA ASP A 68 34.40 8.70 2.90
C ASP A 68 32.94 8.23 3.10
N ALA A 69 32.69 7.36 4.08
CA ALA A 69 31.34 6.86 4.37
C ALA A 69 30.43 7.99 4.89
N SER A 70 29.21 8.02 4.36
CA SER A 70 28.17 9.01 4.70
C SER A 70 26.77 8.39 4.72
N LEU A 71 26.69 7.07 4.53
CA LEU A 71 25.49 6.24 4.62
C LEU A 71 25.79 5.10 5.61
N ASP A 72 24.76 4.52 6.20
CA ASP A 72 24.84 3.30 7.03
C ASP A 72 25.81 3.43 8.24
N ILE A 73 25.83 4.58 8.90
CA ILE A 73 26.69 4.83 10.07
C ILE A 73 25.94 4.56 11.36
N LEU A 74 26.21 3.42 12.00
CA LEU A 74 25.55 3.06 13.26
C LEU A 74 25.81 4.11 14.36
N TYR A 75 24.75 4.57 15.03
CA TYR A 75 24.86 5.43 16.21
C TYR A 75 25.70 4.76 17.31
N GLY A 76 26.79 5.42 17.72
CA GLY A 76 27.75 4.87 18.68
C GLY A 76 27.47 5.20 20.16
N GLY A 77 26.37 5.88 20.47
CA GLY A 77 25.99 6.16 21.85
C GLY A 77 25.28 5.00 22.58
N PRO A 78 24.81 5.24 23.81
CA PRO A 78 23.97 4.29 24.55
C PRO A 78 22.69 3.95 23.76
N PRO A 79 22.12 2.74 23.91
CA PRO A 79 20.78 2.47 23.38
C PRO A 79 19.77 3.51 23.84
N LEU A 80 18.86 3.90 22.95
CA LEU A 80 17.82 4.88 23.26
C LEU A 80 16.94 4.40 24.44
N ALA A 81 16.65 5.33 25.36
CA ALA A 81 15.58 5.17 26.32
C ALA A 81 14.24 5.63 25.72
N ALA A 82 13.12 5.14 26.27
CA ALA A 82 11.79 5.53 25.80
C ALA A 82 11.61 7.05 25.86
N MET A 83 11.05 7.62 24.78
CA MET A 83 10.79 9.05 24.61
C MET A 83 12.05 9.93 24.64
N GLN A 84 13.25 9.35 24.55
CA GLN A 84 14.49 10.11 24.55
C GLN A 84 14.72 10.73 23.18
N ARG A 85 14.84 12.06 23.14
CA ARG A 85 15.36 12.78 21.98
C ARG A 85 16.88 12.88 22.05
N VAL A 86 17.54 12.51 20.97
CA VAL A 86 18.98 12.71 20.75
C VAL A 86 19.17 13.78 19.69
N TRP A 87 19.89 14.83 20.04
CA TRP A 87 20.32 15.88 19.12
C TRP A 87 21.70 15.52 18.59
N TRP A 88 21.95 15.71 17.29
CA TRP A 88 23.21 15.35 16.69
C TRP A 88 23.62 16.30 15.56
N SER A 89 24.91 16.33 15.27
CA SER A 89 25.51 17.13 14.19
C SER A 89 26.71 16.40 13.60
N VAL A 90 27.01 16.68 12.34
CA VAL A 90 28.15 16.13 11.62
C VAL A 90 29.11 17.24 11.23
N GLU A 91 30.38 17.06 11.53
CA GLU A 91 31.50 17.78 10.94
C GLU A 91 32.11 16.92 9.85
N VAL A 92 32.37 17.49 8.67
CA VAL A 92 33.01 16.82 7.54
C VAL A 92 34.28 17.57 7.17
N ARG A 93 35.36 16.83 6.89
CA ARG A 93 36.58 17.35 6.28
C ARG A 93 36.73 16.80 4.87
N GLY A 94 36.79 17.69 3.88
CA GLY A 94 37.07 17.36 2.48
C GLY A 94 38.52 16.94 2.26
N ALA A 95 38.78 16.29 1.12
CA ALA A 95 40.12 15.84 0.73
C ALA A 95 41.17 16.95 0.58
N ASP A 96 40.74 18.21 0.43
CA ASP A 96 41.58 19.40 0.33
C ASP A 96 41.79 20.11 1.68
N GLY A 97 41.22 19.56 2.76
CA GLY A 97 41.29 20.14 4.11
C GLY A 97 40.17 21.12 4.45
N GLU A 98 39.25 21.43 3.52
CA GLU A 98 38.07 22.25 3.82
C GLU A 98 37.15 21.53 4.81
N THR A 99 36.67 22.23 5.85
CA THR A 99 35.75 21.68 6.86
C THR A 99 34.37 22.29 6.73
N ALA A 100 33.33 21.49 6.92
CA ALA A 100 31.93 21.92 6.94
C ALA A 100 31.20 21.29 8.14
N HIS A 101 30.25 22.03 8.70
CA HIS A 101 29.38 21.55 9.77
C HIS A 101 27.94 21.51 9.28
N SER A 102 27.19 20.51 9.70
CA SER A 102 25.76 20.46 9.50
C SER A 102 25.01 21.41 10.42
N GLU A 103 23.78 21.74 10.05
CA GLU A 103 22.79 22.16 11.05
C GLU A 103 22.55 21.01 12.05
N VAL A 104 22.08 21.35 13.25
CA VAL A 104 21.75 20.34 14.26
C VAL A 104 20.46 19.63 13.86
N ALA A 105 20.50 18.30 13.83
CA ALA A 105 19.34 17.44 13.62
C ALA A 105 19.00 16.69 14.91
N TRP A 106 17.91 15.92 14.89
CA TRP A 106 17.51 15.07 16.01
C TRP A 106 16.79 13.81 15.53
N PHE A 107 16.77 12.80 16.39
CA PHE A 107 15.86 11.66 16.33
C PHE A 107 15.34 11.38 17.73
N GLU A 108 14.13 10.84 17.85
CA GLU A 108 13.48 10.59 19.14
C GLU A 108 12.85 9.20 19.17
N ALA A 109 13.11 8.47 20.26
CA ALA A 109 12.50 7.18 20.50
C ALA A 109 11.00 7.30 20.82
N GLY A 110 10.24 6.28 20.44
CA GLY A 110 8.85 6.12 20.87
C GLY A 110 8.73 5.58 22.29
N LEU A 111 7.61 4.91 22.53
CA LEU A 111 7.42 3.99 23.64
C LEU A 111 8.07 2.65 23.26
N LEU A 112 8.99 2.14 24.07
CA LEU A 112 9.84 1.01 23.71
C LEU A 112 9.39 -0.30 24.38
N ALA A 113 8.60 -0.19 25.45
CA ALA A 113 8.10 -1.33 26.20
C ALA A 113 6.60 -1.18 26.49
N PRO A 114 5.85 -2.29 26.65
CA PRO A 114 4.42 -2.22 26.93
C PRO A 114 4.05 -1.45 28.22
N GLU A 115 4.94 -1.42 29.21
CA GLU A 115 4.83 -0.67 30.46
C GLU A 115 5.03 0.85 30.32
N ASP A 116 5.58 1.32 29.19
CA ASP A 116 5.64 2.76 28.90
C ASP A 116 4.25 3.34 28.62
N TRP A 117 3.28 2.47 28.32
CA TRP A 117 1.89 2.86 28.17
C TRP A 117 1.16 2.89 29.52
N GLN A 118 0.55 4.05 29.81
CA GLN A 118 -0.27 4.30 30.99
C GLN A 118 -1.76 4.33 30.68
N GLY A 119 -2.15 4.65 29.44
CA GLY A 119 -3.56 4.71 29.06
C GLY A 119 -4.20 3.34 28.92
N ASP A 120 -5.47 3.24 29.28
CA ASP A 120 -6.31 2.07 29.06
C ASP A 120 -6.83 2.03 27.62
N TRP A 121 -7.16 0.84 27.12
CA TRP A 121 -7.98 0.75 25.92
C TRP A 121 -9.41 1.10 26.30
N ILE A 122 -10.02 2.06 25.60
CA ILE A 122 -11.44 2.38 25.76
C ILE A 122 -12.23 1.94 24.54
N GLU A 123 -13.39 1.33 24.75
CA GLU A 123 -14.27 0.87 23.67
C GLU A 123 -14.88 2.08 22.94
N ALA A 124 -14.94 1.99 21.61
CA ALA A 124 -15.51 3.01 20.73
C ALA A 124 -16.74 2.44 20.00
N GLU A 125 -17.80 2.19 20.77
CA GLU A 125 -19.13 1.82 20.28
C GLU A 125 -20.20 2.43 21.18
N ASP A 126 -21.45 2.52 20.71
CA ASP A 126 -22.57 2.97 21.53
C ASP A 126 -23.24 1.81 22.28
N GLU A 127 -24.20 2.13 23.16
CA GLU A 127 -24.90 1.12 23.97
C GLU A 127 -25.71 0.13 23.11
N ALA A 128 -26.23 0.56 21.95
CA ALA A 128 -27.02 -0.29 21.08
C ALA A 128 -26.14 -1.35 20.38
N ALA A 129 -24.99 -0.91 19.86
CA ALA A 129 -23.95 -1.76 19.29
C ALA A 129 -23.38 -2.74 20.32
N ALA A 130 -23.02 -2.25 21.51
CA ALA A 130 -22.54 -3.09 22.60
C ALA A 130 -23.56 -4.18 22.99
N ALA A 131 -24.85 -3.83 23.04
CA ALA A 131 -25.92 -4.78 23.32
C ALA A 131 -26.16 -5.78 22.16
N ASP A 132 -25.94 -5.40 20.90
CA ASP A 132 -25.94 -6.35 19.78
C ASP A 132 -24.78 -7.34 19.88
N ARG A 133 -23.59 -6.86 20.24
CA ARG A 133 -22.40 -7.70 20.49
C ARG A 133 -22.65 -8.70 21.61
N ALA A 134 -23.19 -8.22 22.72
CA ALA A 134 -23.51 -9.03 23.90
C ALA A 134 -24.58 -10.10 23.64
N ALA A 135 -25.38 -9.98 22.57
CA ALA A 135 -26.37 -10.99 22.19
C ALA A 135 -25.73 -12.30 21.70
N GLY A 136 -24.43 -12.32 21.38
CA GLY A 136 -23.68 -13.55 21.12
C GLY A 136 -24.04 -14.23 19.79
N LEU A 137 -24.12 -13.44 18.71
CA LEU A 137 -24.35 -13.95 17.37
C LEU A 137 -23.30 -15.00 16.98
N THR A 138 -23.75 -16.10 16.39
CA THR A 138 -22.87 -17.19 15.91
C THR A 138 -23.16 -17.49 14.45
N TRP A 139 -22.11 -17.68 13.64
CA TRP A 139 -22.23 -18.25 12.31
C TRP A 139 -22.64 -19.71 12.40
N ILE A 140 -23.76 -20.07 11.77
CA ILE A 140 -24.36 -21.40 11.85
C ILE A 140 -24.45 -22.07 10.47
N TRP A 141 -24.37 -23.40 10.43
CA TRP A 141 -24.46 -24.20 9.19
C TRP A 141 -25.02 -25.62 9.46
N SER A 142 -25.02 -26.47 8.43
CA SER A 142 -25.25 -27.92 8.57
C SER A 142 -23.99 -28.64 9.07
N GLU A 143 -24.16 -29.89 9.54
CA GLU A 143 -23.04 -30.73 9.99
C GLU A 143 -22.01 -31.02 8.87
N THR A 144 -22.44 -30.93 7.61
CA THR A 144 -21.58 -31.11 6.44
C THR A 144 -21.15 -29.73 5.92
N ALA A 145 -19.92 -29.33 6.23
CA ALA A 145 -19.38 -28.02 5.84
C ALA A 145 -19.49 -27.79 4.31
N LEU A 146 -18.99 -28.72 3.51
CA LEU A 146 -19.05 -28.69 2.05
C LEU A 146 -20.25 -29.50 1.55
N ASP A 147 -21.40 -28.84 1.42
CA ASP A 147 -22.63 -29.45 0.91
C ASP A 147 -23.23 -28.55 -0.19
N PRO A 148 -23.28 -29.03 -1.46
CA PRO A 148 -23.70 -28.21 -2.60
C PRO A 148 -25.22 -27.98 -2.67
N ARG A 149 -26.00 -28.53 -1.73
CA ARG A 149 -27.46 -28.36 -1.70
C ARG A 149 -27.84 -26.98 -1.18
N LEU A 150 -29.06 -26.55 -1.52
CA LEU A 150 -29.63 -25.32 -0.96
C LEU A 150 -30.03 -25.55 0.50
N HIS A 151 -29.49 -24.75 1.42
CA HIS A 151 -29.76 -24.84 2.84
C HIS A 151 -30.81 -23.82 3.25
N ALA A 152 -31.99 -24.31 3.67
CA ALA A 152 -33.01 -23.45 4.26
C ALA A 152 -32.77 -23.27 5.75
N PHE A 153 -32.84 -22.01 6.19
CA PHE A 153 -32.83 -21.59 7.58
C PHE A 153 -34.20 -21.01 7.91
N ARG A 154 -34.82 -21.46 9.01
CA ARG A 154 -36.12 -20.97 9.47
C ARG A 154 -36.10 -20.66 10.97
N LEU A 155 -36.61 -19.49 11.32
CA LEU A 155 -36.89 -19.07 12.69
C LEU A 155 -38.39 -18.80 12.84
N ASP A 156 -39.05 -19.54 13.72
CA ASP A 156 -40.41 -19.26 14.17
C ASP A 156 -40.35 -18.68 15.59
N PHE A 157 -41.02 -17.55 15.82
CA PHE A 157 -40.99 -16.85 17.11
C PHE A 157 -42.28 -16.07 17.36
N ASP A 158 -42.58 -15.85 18.64
CA ASP A 158 -43.70 -15.02 19.07
C ASP A 158 -43.20 -13.64 19.47
N THR A 159 -43.96 -12.61 19.10
CA THR A 159 -43.70 -11.23 19.47
C THR A 159 -44.81 -10.69 20.37
N PRO A 160 -44.50 -9.74 21.25
CA PRO A 160 -45.42 -9.20 22.23
C PRO A 160 -46.47 -8.26 21.61
N ALA A 161 -47.50 -7.91 22.39
CA ALA A 161 -48.57 -7.01 21.94
C ALA A 161 -48.11 -5.55 21.73
N ASP A 162 -47.04 -5.12 22.41
CA ASP A 162 -46.47 -3.78 22.39
C ASP A 162 -45.26 -3.63 21.43
N LEU A 163 -45.10 -4.57 20.48
CA LEU A 163 -44.10 -4.43 19.42
C LEU A 163 -44.36 -3.15 18.60
N ALA A 164 -43.37 -2.27 18.54
CA ALA A 164 -43.42 -1.06 17.72
C ALA A 164 -42.97 -1.33 16.29
N HIS A 165 -41.80 -1.95 16.11
CA HIS A 165 -41.29 -2.44 14.83
C HIS A 165 -40.18 -3.47 15.05
N ALA A 166 -39.75 -4.12 13.96
CA ALA A 166 -38.63 -5.06 13.98
C ALA A 166 -37.64 -4.75 12.85
N GLU A 167 -36.36 -4.97 13.12
CA GLU A 167 -35.29 -4.95 12.13
C GLU A 167 -34.78 -6.38 11.91
N ILE A 168 -34.58 -6.77 10.65
CA ILE A 168 -34.13 -8.11 10.29
C ILE A 168 -32.84 -7.95 9.50
N LEU A 169 -31.74 -8.45 10.05
CA LEU A 169 -30.43 -8.38 9.42
C LEU A 169 -29.89 -9.80 9.23
N LEU A 170 -29.47 -10.14 8.01
CA LEU A 170 -29.06 -11.50 7.64
C LEU A 170 -27.79 -11.47 6.78
N ALA A 171 -26.99 -12.54 6.87
CA ALA A 171 -25.89 -12.81 5.95
C ALA A 171 -25.80 -14.32 5.69
N GLY A 172 -25.56 -14.70 4.43
CA GLY A 172 -25.16 -16.06 4.05
C GLY A 172 -23.74 -16.01 3.51
N LYS A 173 -22.89 -16.97 3.89
CA LYS A 173 -21.60 -17.19 3.27
C LYS A 173 -21.80 -17.81 1.89
N ASP A 174 -21.08 -17.26 0.93
CA ASP A 174 -21.16 -17.48 -0.51
C ASP A 174 -22.49 -16.94 -1.09
N HIS A 175 -23.58 -17.71 -1.23
CA HIS A 175 -24.81 -17.23 -1.90
C HIS A 175 -26.07 -17.20 -1.03
N LEU A 176 -26.60 -16.01 -0.76
CA LEU A 176 -27.94 -15.83 -0.21
C LEU A 176 -28.98 -15.78 -1.35
N ARG A 177 -29.73 -16.87 -1.53
CA ARG A 177 -30.68 -17.09 -2.64
C ARG A 177 -32.08 -16.56 -2.38
N GLY A 178 -32.41 -16.21 -1.14
CA GLY A 178 -33.69 -15.59 -0.82
C GLY A 178 -33.93 -15.42 0.67
N VAL A 179 -34.78 -14.44 0.99
CA VAL A 179 -35.24 -14.12 2.34
C VAL A 179 -36.76 -13.97 2.31
N TRP A 180 -37.45 -14.54 3.30
CA TRP A 180 -38.90 -14.40 3.46
C TRP A 180 -39.26 -14.06 4.89
N VAL A 181 -40.21 -13.14 5.04
CA VAL A 181 -40.80 -12.75 6.33
C VAL A 181 -42.28 -13.05 6.25
N ASN A 182 -42.77 -13.95 7.10
CA ASN A 182 -44.16 -14.41 7.07
C ASN A 182 -44.62 -14.88 5.68
N GLY A 183 -43.75 -15.59 4.95
CA GLY A 183 -44.01 -16.09 3.60
C GLY A 183 -43.90 -15.07 2.48
N GLU A 184 -43.77 -13.78 2.79
CA GLU A 184 -43.55 -12.72 1.81
C GLU A 184 -42.04 -12.60 1.52
N ALA A 185 -41.67 -12.65 0.24
CA ALA A 185 -40.28 -12.52 -0.18
C ALA A 185 -39.79 -11.09 0.03
N ALA A 186 -38.67 -10.94 0.73
CA ALA A 186 -37.97 -9.67 0.81
C ALA A 186 -37.14 -9.47 -0.47
N PRO A 187 -37.10 -8.26 -1.05
CA PRO A 187 -36.19 -7.99 -2.15
C PRO A 187 -34.75 -8.15 -1.66
N LEU A 188 -33.95 -8.88 -2.44
CA LEU A 188 -32.51 -8.87 -2.27
C LEU A 188 -31.99 -7.55 -2.82
N ASP A 189 -31.05 -6.94 -2.11
CA ASP A 189 -30.40 -5.68 -2.48
C ASP A 189 -29.61 -5.77 -3.79
N ARG A 190 -29.20 -6.98 -4.18
CA ARG A 190 -28.55 -7.29 -5.45
C ARG A 190 -29.27 -8.43 -6.18
N HIS A 191 -29.62 -8.21 -7.45
CA HIS A 191 -30.20 -9.25 -8.30
C HIS A 191 -29.07 -10.13 -8.84
N PHE A 192 -28.92 -11.33 -8.30
CA PHE A 192 -27.93 -12.30 -8.77
C PHE A 192 -28.56 -13.21 -9.83
N ASP A 193 -27.97 -13.28 -11.01
CA ASP A 193 -28.31 -14.31 -11.99
C ASP A 193 -27.57 -15.61 -11.66
N TRP A 194 -28.14 -16.76 -12.04
CA TRP A 194 -27.62 -18.10 -11.70
C TRP A 194 -26.19 -18.34 -12.18
N ASP A 195 -25.74 -17.59 -13.20
CA ASP A 195 -24.42 -17.69 -13.82
C ASP A 195 -23.41 -16.65 -13.29
N SER A 196 -23.77 -15.83 -12.28
CA SER A 196 -22.86 -14.85 -11.70
C SER A 196 -21.96 -15.50 -10.64
N TYR A 197 -20.65 -15.57 -10.90
CA TYR A 197 -19.61 -16.08 -9.98
C TYR A 197 -19.34 -15.18 -8.76
N LEU A 198 -20.20 -14.20 -8.48
CA LEU A 198 -20.08 -13.35 -7.31
C LEU A 198 -21.32 -13.55 -6.46
N PRO A 199 -21.12 -14.09 -5.25
CA PRO A 199 -21.30 -13.23 -4.10
C PRO A 199 -20.23 -13.49 -3.05
N PHE A 200 -19.87 -12.41 -2.37
CA PHE A 200 -19.09 -12.49 -1.17
C PHE A 200 -19.76 -11.73 -0.03
N TRP A 201 -19.49 -12.21 1.16
CA TRP A 201 -20.38 -12.29 2.31
C TRP A 201 -19.78 -11.46 3.46
N GLY A 202 -19.93 -11.86 4.72
CA GLY A 202 -19.17 -11.23 5.81
C GLY A 202 -19.80 -10.02 6.50
N THR A 203 -20.86 -9.40 5.96
CA THR A 203 -21.61 -8.35 6.68
C THR A 203 -23.12 -8.58 6.59
N LEU A 204 -23.84 -8.41 7.71
CA LEU A 204 -25.29 -8.49 7.80
C LEU A 204 -25.93 -7.33 7.04
N ALA A 205 -26.83 -7.65 6.11
CA ALA A 205 -27.63 -6.67 5.38
C ALA A 205 -29.06 -6.60 5.95
N PRO A 206 -29.71 -5.42 5.96
CA PRO A 206 -31.09 -5.28 6.39
C PRO A 206 -32.08 -5.77 5.31
N TYR A 207 -33.13 -6.47 5.73
CA TYR A 207 -34.20 -6.97 4.84
C TYR A 207 -35.57 -6.45 5.26
N VAL A 208 -36.34 -5.99 4.27
CA VAL A 208 -37.70 -5.46 4.49
C VAL A 208 -38.68 -6.60 4.72
N GLY A 209 -39.52 -6.49 5.75
CA GLY A 209 -40.62 -7.41 6.00
C GLY A 209 -41.52 -6.94 7.14
N VAL A 210 -42.75 -7.47 7.21
CA VAL A 210 -43.72 -7.11 8.24
C VAL A 210 -43.71 -8.16 9.36
N VAL A 211 -43.16 -7.77 10.52
CA VAL A 211 -43.30 -8.50 11.78
C VAL A 211 -44.47 -7.91 12.57
N ARG A 212 -45.37 -8.76 13.07
CA ARG A 212 -46.60 -8.35 13.75
C ARG A 212 -46.73 -9.00 15.13
N PRO A 213 -47.44 -8.40 16.09
CA PRO A 213 -47.75 -9.06 17.37
C PRO A 213 -48.25 -10.49 17.20
N GLY A 214 -47.78 -11.40 18.05
CA GLY A 214 -48.03 -12.84 17.94
C GLY A 214 -46.99 -13.57 17.09
N ARG A 215 -47.40 -14.66 16.43
CA ARG A 215 -46.49 -15.59 15.77
C ARG A 215 -46.00 -15.07 14.42
N ASN A 216 -44.68 -15.16 14.21
CA ASN A 216 -43.99 -14.78 12.99
C ASN A 216 -42.99 -15.86 12.55
N SER A 217 -42.58 -15.79 11.29
CA SER A 217 -41.50 -16.61 10.74
C SER A 217 -40.54 -15.79 9.88
N ILE A 218 -39.23 -16.01 10.06
CA ILE A 218 -38.17 -15.50 9.17
C ILE A 218 -37.49 -16.71 8.53
N CYS A 219 -37.29 -16.66 7.23
CA CYS A 219 -36.75 -17.75 6.42
C CYS A 219 -35.63 -17.22 5.51
N ALA A 220 -34.55 -17.97 5.35
CA ALA A 220 -33.45 -17.67 4.44
C ALA A 220 -33.00 -18.92 3.70
N LEU A 221 -32.56 -18.77 2.45
CA LEU A 221 -32.03 -19.87 1.62
C LEU A 221 -30.60 -19.55 1.23
N VAL A 222 -29.64 -20.40 1.60
CA VAL A 222 -28.21 -20.17 1.39
C VAL A 222 -27.59 -21.34 0.62
N GLU A 223 -26.66 -21.04 -0.28
CA GLU A 223 -25.89 -22.00 -1.06
C GLU A 223 -24.39 -21.73 -0.83
N ALA A 224 -23.63 -22.78 -0.52
CA ALA A 224 -22.19 -22.68 -0.30
C ALA A 224 -21.42 -23.06 -1.56
N ASP A 225 -20.30 -22.37 -1.83
CA ASP A 225 -19.39 -22.77 -2.88
C ASP A 225 -18.64 -24.04 -2.46
N THR A 226 -18.64 -25.03 -3.35
CA THR A 226 -17.95 -26.32 -3.13
C THR A 226 -16.76 -26.52 -4.07
N ALA A 227 -16.48 -25.55 -4.94
CA ALA A 227 -15.30 -25.46 -5.79
C ALA A 227 -15.00 -23.98 -6.09
N GLY A 228 -13.72 -23.61 -6.20
CA GLY A 228 -13.32 -22.23 -6.47
C GLY A 228 -11.83 -22.09 -6.81
N PHE A 229 -11.44 -20.89 -7.25
CA PHE A 229 -10.04 -20.52 -7.52
C PHE A 229 -9.17 -20.57 -6.25
N PHE A 230 -9.73 -20.13 -5.13
CA PHE A 230 -9.17 -20.32 -3.80
C PHE A 230 -9.73 -21.59 -3.14
N PRO A 231 -9.01 -22.19 -2.17
CA PRO A 231 -9.55 -23.29 -1.37
C PRO A 231 -10.90 -22.95 -0.73
N VAL A 232 -11.88 -23.84 -0.89
CA VAL A 232 -13.22 -23.73 -0.27
C VAL A 232 -13.27 -24.43 1.08
N ASP A 233 -14.13 -23.94 1.98
CA ASP A 233 -14.17 -24.32 3.40
C ASP A 233 -15.60 -24.54 3.95
N GLY A 234 -16.64 -24.42 3.12
CA GLY A 234 -18.03 -24.72 3.48
C GLY A 234 -18.91 -23.49 3.69
N GLY A 235 -20.19 -23.68 4.01
CA GLY A 235 -21.16 -22.58 4.16
C GLY A 235 -21.28 -22.03 5.58
N ALA A 236 -21.96 -20.88 5.69
CA ALA A 236 -22.28 -20.23 6.95
C ALA A 236 -23.52 -19.34 6.79
N PHE A 237 -24.26 -19.12 7.86
CA PHE A 237 -25.39 -18.19 7.93
C PHE A 237 -25.40 -17.47 9.27
N ALA A 238 -25.70 -16.18 9.25
CA ALA A 238 -25.81 -15.34 10.43
C ALA A 238 -27.09 -14.49 10.36
N ALA A 239 -27.67 -14.22 11.53
CA ALA A 239 -28.89 -13.44 11.65
C ALA A 239 -28.89 -12.63 12.96
N LEU A 240 -29.37 -11.38 12.87
CA LEU A 240 -29.72 -10.53 14.01
C LEU A 240 -31.11 -9.94 13.76
N VAL A 241 -32.03 -10.18 14.68
CA VAL A 241 -33.37 -9.60 14.66
C VAL A 241 -33.53 -8.71 15.89
N ARG A 242 -33.81 -7.43 15.68
CA ARG A 242 -34.08 -6.45 16.75
C ARG A 242 -35.58 -6.22 16.84
N LEU A 243 -36.15 -6.40 18.03
CA LEU A 243 -37.57 -6.17 18.31
C LEU A 243 -37.71 -4.95 19.21
N HIS A 244 -38.17 -3.84 18.64
CA HIS A 244 -38.31 -2.57 19.35
C HIS A 244 -39.68 -2.51 20.02
N ARG A 245 -39.69 -2.37 21.35
CA ARG A 245 -40.93 -2.20 22.14
C ARG A 245 -41.39 -0.75 22.15
N ALA A 246 -42.69 -0.53 22.31
CA ALA A 246 -43.25 0.82 22.48
C ALA A 246 -42.73 1.55 23.73
N GLU A 247 -42.27 0.80 24.75
CA GLU A 247 -41.64 1.35 25.96
C GLU A 247 -40.15 1.71 25.81
N GLY A 248 -39.54 1.41 24.65
CA GLY A 248 -38.17 1.80 24.30
C GLY A 248 -37.12 0.69 24.43
N SER A 249 -37.41 -0.44 25.05
CA SER A 249 -36.46 -1.57 25.11
C SER A 249 -36.33 -2.29 23.76
N VAL A 250 -35.16 -2.87 23.48
CA VAL A 250 -34.90 -3.66 22.28
C VAL A 250 -34.52 -5.10 22.66
N GLU A 251 -35.35 -6.06 22.26
CA GLU A 251 -35.08 -7.50 22.40
C GLU A 251 -34.36 -8.03 21.16
N ARG A 252 -33.40 -8.94 21.34
CA ARG A 252 -32.53 -9.42 20.25
C ARG A 252 -32.66 -10.93 20.09
N ILE A 253 -32.89 -11.38 18.86
CA ILE A 253 -32.84 -12.79 18.49
C ILE A 253 -31.71 -12.96 17.48
N VAL A 254 -30.74 -13.83 17.80
CA VAL A 254 -29.57 -14.08 16.95
C VAL A 254 -29.60 -15.48 16.34
N SER A 255 -28.79 -15.70 15.31
CA SER A 255 -28.49 -17.04 14.78
C SER A 255 -27.91 -17.93 15.88
N GLY A 256 -28.46 -19.15 16.00
CA GLY A 256 -28.16 -20.08 17.08
C GLY A 256 -29.16 -21.23 17.16
N PRO A 257 -29.25 -21.95 18.29
CA PRO A 257 -30.05 -23.17 18.43
C PRO A 257 -31.58 -23.01 18.23
N ALA A 258 -32.09 -21.78 18.26
CA ALA A 258 -33.50 -21.48 17.99
C ALA A 258 -33.85 -21.64 16.50
N TRP A 259 -32.87 -21.52 15.62
CA TRP A 259 -33.05 -21.69 14.18
C TRP A 259 -33.19 -23.17 13.81
N ARG A 260 -33.85 -23.43 12.69
CA ARG A 260 -34.03 -24.76 12.10
C ARG A 260 -33.46 -24.78 10.70
N LEU A 261 -32.84 -25.91 10.34
CA LEU A 261 -32.12 -26.09 9.09
C LEU A 261 -32.61 -27.34 8.33
N MET A 262 -32.75 -27.21 7.01
CA MET A 262 -33.03 -28.31 6.09
C MET A 262 -32.34 -28.08 4.75
N PRO A 263 -31.42 -28.96 4.33
CA PRO A 263 -30.96 -29.01 2.94
C PRO A 263 -32.09 -29.50 2.03
N ASP A 264 -32.21 -28.93 0.83
CA ASP A 264 -33.27 -29.21 -0.14
C ASP A 264 -34.69 -29.11 0.46
N PRO A 265 -35.10 -27.91 0.90
CA PRO A 265 -36.38 -27.74 1.59
C PRO A 265 -37.59 -28.10 0.69
N PRO A 266 -38.68 -28.63 1.28
CA PRO A 266 -39.91 -28.94 0.53
C PRO A 266 -40.61 -27.66 0.04
N ARG A 267 -41.51 -27.77 -0.95
CA ARG A 267 -42.34 -26.63 -1.38
C ARG A 267 -43.20 -26.10 -0.23
N GLY A 268 -43.41 -24.78 -0.18
CA GLY A 268 -44.22 -24.12 0.84
C GLY A 268 -43.53 -23.92 2.20
N TRP A 269 -42.24 -24.28 2.31
CA TRP A 269 -41.48 -24.18 3.57
C TRP A 269 -41.37 -22.76 4.15
N THR A 270 -41.61 -21.73 3.35
CA THR A 270 -41.57 -20.31 3.74
C THR A 270 -42.90 -19.80 4.29
N GLU A 271 -44.00 -20.54 4.12
CA GLU A 271 -45.34 -20.10 4.50
C GLU A 271 -45.50 -19.90 6.03
N PRO A 272 -46.34 -18.94 6.46
CA PRO A 272 -46.72 -18.83 7.87
C PRO A 272 -47.36 -20.13 8.38
N GLY A 273 -46.90 -20.62 9.53
CA GLY A 273 -47.48 -21.80 10.17
C GLY A 273 -47.01 -23.15 9.61
N PHE A 274 -46.04 -23.17 8.68
CA PHE A 274 -45.36 -24.41 8.28
C PHE A 274 -44.69 -25.07 9.51
N ASP A 275 -44.84 -26.38 9.63
CA ASP A 275 -44.27 -27.15 10.75
C ASP A 275 -42.83 -27.59 10.44
N ALA A 276 -41.87 -26.80 10.94
CA ALA A 276 -40.45 -27.11 10.88
C ALA A 276 -39.92 -27.83 12.13
N SER A 277 -40.79 -28.39 12.99
CA SER A 277 -40.34 -29.07 14.22
C SER A 277 -39.47 -30.31 13.96
N GLY A 278 -39.62 -30.94 12.80
CA GLY A 278 -38.79 -32.07 12.35
C GLY A 278 -37.48 -31.69 11.66
N TRP A 279 -37.18 -30.41 11.50
CA TRP A 279 -35.93 -29.93 10.89
C TRP A 279 -34.77 -30.02 11.88
N HIS A 280 -33.55 -30.10 11.34
CA HIS A 280 -32.35 -30.20 12.16
C HIS A 280 -32.06 -28.87 12.88
N ALA A 281 -31.47 -28.94 14.07
CA ALA A 281 -30.81 -27.79 14.65
C ALA A 281 -29.51 -27.55 13.88
N PRO A 282 -29.17 -26.31 13.50
CA PRO A 282 -27.90 -26.02 12.88
C PRO A 282 -26.77 -26.11 13.92
N VAL A 283 -25.54 -26.32 13.45
CA VAL A 283 -24.32 -26.30 14.26
C VAL A 283 -23.54 -25.02 14.00
N ALA A 284 -22.53 -24.71 14.81
CA ALA A 284 -21.58 -23.64 14.46
C ALA A 284 -20.90 -23.98 13.12
N SER A 285 -20.78 -23.00 12.23
CA SER A 285 -20.13 -23.21 10.93
C SER A 285 -18.65 -23.60 11.14
N GLY A 286 -18.20 -24.59 10.38
CA GLY A 286 -16.77 -24.97 10.30
C GLY A 286 -15.99 -24.21 9.23
N ALA A 287 -16.64 -23.30 8.49
CA ALA A 287 -15.98 -22.48 7.49
C ALA A 287 -15.06 -21.44 8.14
N ASN A 288 -14.12 -20.87 7.38
CA ASN A 288 -13.15 -19.89 7.87
C ASN A 288 -13.79 -18.50 8.03
N VAL A 289 -14.72 -18.39 8.98
CA VAL A 289 -15.50 -17.18 9.29
C VAL A 289 -15.06 -16.64 10.65
N HIS A 290 -14.10 -15.72 10.64
CA HIS A 290 -13.51 -15.14 11.86
C HIS A 290 -14.13 -13.83 12.31
N ASN A 291 -15.08 -13.35 11.53
CA ASN A 291 -15.46 -11.97 11.48
C ASN A 291 -16.71 -11.70 12.30
N ASP A 292 -16.87 -10.45 12.76
CA ASP A 292 -18.12 -9.98 13.35
C ASP A 292 -18.96 -9.31 12.25
N PRO A 293 -20.08 -9.93 11.83
CA PRO A 293 -20.81 -9.47 10.66
C PRO A 293 -21.81 -8.36 10.96
N ARG A 294 -21.87 -7.80 12.17
CA ARG A 294 -22.80 -6.70 12.47
C ARG A 294 -22.56 -5.52 11.50
N PRO A 295 -23.58 -4.73 11.11
CA PRO A 295 -23.38 -3.62 10.18
C PRO A 295 -22.38 -2.56 10.70
N ALA A 296 -21.96 -1.65 9.81
CA ALA A 296 -21.25 -0.45 10.23
C ALA A 296 -22.00 0.35 11.29
N GLU A 297 -21.22 0.91 12.21
CA GLU A 297 -21.68 1.70 13.33
C GLU A 297 -21.22 3.16 13.14
N PRO A 298 -21.91 4.14 13.74
CA PRO A 298 -21.45 5.52 13.72
C PRO A 298 -20.01 5.66 14.22
N ALA A 299 -19.29 6.66 13.73
CA ALA A 299 -18.04 7.06 14.37
C ALA A 299 -18.36 7.68 15.73
N MET A 300 -17.50 7.44 16.70
CA MET A 300 -17.67 7.85 18.09
C MET A 300 -16.81 9.07 18.40
N LEU A 301 -17.37 10.04 19.10
CA LEU A 301 -16.63 11.13 19.73
C LEU A 301 -16.23 10.68 21.14
N LEU A 302 -14.94 10.76 21.46
CA LEU A 302 -14.42 10.49 22.79
C LEU A 302 -13.69 11.73 23.31
N ARG A 303 -13.92 12.13 24.55
CA ARG A 303 -13.29 13.35 25.12
C ARG A 303 -12.91 13.20 26.59
N THR A 304 -11.92 13.97 27.00
CA THR A 304 -11.61 14.28 28.40
C THR A 304 -11.16 15.73 28.56
N SER A 305 -11.53 16.35 29.68
CA SER A 305 -11.01 17.66 30.10
C SER A 305 -9.86 17.47 31.09
N PHE A 306 -8.82 18.29 30.99
CA PHE A 306 -7.71 18.30 31.94
C PHE A 306 -7.20 19.72 32.21
N THR A 307 -6.43 19.89 33.27
CA THR A 307 -5.83 21.19 33.63
C THR A 307 -4.32 21.10 33.66
N ALA A 308 -3.66 21.82 32.75
CA ALA A 308 -2.21 21.95 32.76
C ALA A 308 -1.77 22.89 33.89
N ARG A 309 -0.82 22.44 34.73
CA ARG A 309 -0.37 23.12 35.96
C ARG A 309 0.35 24.46 35.72
N GLY A 310 0.82 24.70 34.50
CA GLY A 310 1.57 25.89 34.13
C GLY A 310 1.87 25.94 32.62
N PRO A 311 2.82 26.80 32.19
CA PRO A 311 3.27 26.84 30.80
C PRO A 311 3.95 25.54 30.38
N VAL A 312 3.43 24.91 29.34
CA VAL A 312 3.97 23.67 28.74
C VAL A 312 5.16 24.02 27.84
N THR A 313 6.28 23.31 28.00
CA THR A 313 7.48 23.49 27.18
C THR A 313 7.61 22.46 26.06
N ALA A 314 7.02 21.28 26.24
CA ALA A 314 6.88 20.26 25.21
C ALA A 314 5.63 19.43 25.47
N ALA A 315 4.95 18.99 24.42
CA ALA A 315 3.88 18.02 24.51
C ALA A 315 3.98 16.94 23.44
N ARG A 316 3.71 15.68 23.81
CA ARG A 316 3.81 14.52 22.94
C ARG A 316 2.55 13.68 23.07
N LEU A 317 1.81 13.49 21.97
CA LEU A 317 0.68 12.57 21.93
C LEU A 317 1.13 11.25 21.32
N TYR A 318 0.92 10.17 22.05
CA TYR A 318 1.03 8.79 21.56
C TYR A 318 -0.38 8.25 21.44
N ALA A 319 -0.80 7.84 20.25
CA ALA A 319 -2.18 7.40 20.03
C ALA A 319 -2.27 6.28 18.99
N THR A 320 -3.27 5.41 19.17
CA THR A 320 -3.58 4.28 18.29
C THR A 320 -5.07 3.90 18.44
N ALA A 321 -5.57 3.09 17.51
CA ALA A 321 -6.91 2.52 17.57
C ALA A 321 -6.92 1.09 17.00
N LEU A 322 -7.78 0.24 17.54
CA LEU A 322 -8.36 -0.87 16.78
C LEU A 322 -9.54 -0.27 16.00
N GLY A 323 -9.25 0.29 14.84
CA GLY A 323 -10.14 1.15 14.07
C GLY A 323 -9.34 2.20 13.31
N ALA A 324 -9.91 3.39 13.13
CA ALA A 324 -9.18 4.60 12.79
C ALA A 324 -9.58 5.76 13.72
N TYR A 325 -8.73 6.76 13.89
CA TYR A 325 -8.99 7.92 14.72
C TYR A 325 -8.51 9.25 14.11
N GLU A 326 -9.14 10.34 14.54
CA GLU A 326 -8.67 11.72 14.38
C GLU A 326 -8.57 12.36 15.77
N ALA A 327 -7.34 12.61 16.26
CA ALA A 327 -7.12 13.25 17.56
C ALA A 327 -7.20 14.79 17.46
N ARG A 328 -7.72 15.41 18.52
CA ARG A 328 -7.96 16.85 18.62
C ARG A 328 -7.59 17.38 20.00
N ILE A 329 -6.98 18.56 20.04
CA ILE A 329 -6.68 19.29 21.29
C ILE A 329 -7.19 20.72 21.13
N ASN A 330 -8.02 21.17 22.07
CA ASN A 330 -8.52 22.54 22.15
C ASN A 330 -9.13 23.06 20.83
N GLY A 331 -10.01 22.28 20.20
CA GLY A 331 -10.65 22.66 18.94
C GLY A 331 -9.84 22.41 17.67
N GLN A 332 -8.59 21.94 17.78
CA GLN A 332 -7.65 21.79 16.65
C GLN A 332 -7.26 20.33 16.42
N ARG A 333 -7.11 19.92 15.14
CA ARG A 333 -6.55 18.61 14.79
C ARG A 333 -5.09 18.53 15.23
N VAL A 334 -4.69 17.39 15.78
CA VAL A 334 -3.30 17.16 16.20
C VAL A 334 -2.36 16.98 15.01
N SER A 335 -2.85 16.36 13.92
CA SER A 335 -2.06 16.12 12.71
C SER A 335 -2.90 16.22 11.43
N GLY A 336 -2.22 16.32 10.28
CA GLY A 336 -2.83 16.20 8.95
C GLY A 336 -3.13 14.76 8.51
N ALA A 337 -2.59 13.78 9.22
CA ALA A 337 -2.76 12.35 8.95
C ALA A 337 -4.24 11.94 8.90
N VAL A 338 -4.56 11.00 8.01
CA VAL A 338 -5.88 10.39 7.88
C VAL A 338 -5.76 8.88 7.99
N LEU A 339 -6.85 8.21 8.36
CA LEU A 339 -6.89 6.74 8.52
C LEU A 339 -5.78 6.20 9.44
N ALA A 340 -5.42 6.96 10.49
CA ALA A 340 -4.49 6.51 11.51
C ALA A 340 -5.22 5.64 12.56
N PRO A 341 -4.65 4.53 13.06
CA PRO A 341 -3.50 3.85 12.50
C PRO A 341 -3.85 3.13 11.19
N GLU A 342 -2.83 2.94 10.37
CA GLU A 342 -2.93 2.25 9.10
C GLU A 342 -3.09 0.73 9.27
N VAL A 343 -3.57 0.03 8.23
CA VAL A 343 -3.79 -1.43 8.23
C VAL A 343 -2.53 -2.20 8.65
N SER A 344 -2.62 -3.15 9.57
CA SER A 344 -1.50 -4.03 10.00
C SER A 344 -1.94 -5.48 10.19
N VAL A 345 -0.98 -6.39 10.35
CA VAL A 345 -1.22 -7.76 10.84
C VAL A 345 -1.54 -7.69 12.34
N ALA A 346 -2.76 -7.27 12.68
CA ALA A 346 -3.15 -6.89 14.05
C ALA A 346 -3.00 -8.00 15.11
N ARG A 347 -2.93 -9.27 14.70
CA ARG A 347 -2.60 -10.41 15.59
C ARG A 347 -1.15 -10.41 16.09
N ASP A 348 -0.23 -9.73 15.41
CA ASP A 348 1.17 -9.54 15.82
C ASP A 348 1.35 -8.14 16.43
N HIS A 349 1.01 -7.12 15.64
CA HIS A 349 1.17 -5.73 16.05
C HIS A 349 0.11 -4.78 15.49
N VAL A 350 -0.10 -3.68 16.21
CA VAL A 350 -0.87 -2.51 15.76
C VAL A 350 0.03 -1.29 15.80
N LEU A 351 -0.10 -0.43 14.78
CA LEU A 351 0.70 0.78 14.68
C LEU A 351 0.20 1.85 15.65
N TYR A 352 1.10 2.61 16.26
CA TYR A 352 0.78 3.85 16.96
C TYR A 352 1.55 5.03 16.37
N GLN A 353 0.97 6.21 16.47
CA GLN A 353 1.56 7.45 15.97
C GLN A 353 2.09 8.27 17.14
N VAL A 354 3.14 9.04 16.85
CA VAL A 354 3.72 10.02 17.77
C VAL A 354 3.58 11.39 17.15
N TYR A 355 2.95 12.31 17.88
CA TYR A 355 2.73 13.67 17.42
C TYR A 355 3.35 14.69 18.37
N ASP A 356 3.88 15.78 17.79
CA ASP A 356 4.25 16.96 18.56
C ASP A 356 2.99 17.81 18.78
N ALA A 357 2.51 17.82 20.01
CA ALA A 357 1.32 18.57 20.42
C ALA A 357 1.66 19.88 21.14
N THR A 358 2.93 20.30 21.15
CA THR A 358 3.43 21.40 21.99
C THR A 358 2.67 22.71 21.75
N ALA A 359 2.36 23.01 20.49
CA ALA A 359 1.66 24.24 20.12
C ALA A 359 0.14 24.21 20.44
N LEU A 360 -0.41 23.05 20.80
CA LEU A 360 -1.86 22.87 21.01
C LEU A 360 -2.24 22.89 22.49
N ALA A 361 -1.33 22.47 23.38
CA ALA A 361 -1.54 22.52 24.82
C ALA A 361 -1.33 23.95 25.36
N GLN A 362 -2.18 24.37 26.29
CA GLN A 362 -2.12 25.68 26.93
C GLN A 362 -2.12 25.55 28.45
N ALA A 363 -1.72 26.60 29.17
CA ALA A 363 -1.86 26.62 30.63
C ALA A 363 -3.35 26.71 31.03
N GLY A 364 -3.74 26.03 32.12
CA GLY A 364 -5.13 26.00 32.56
C GLY A 364 -5.94 24.89 31.89
N GLU A 365 -7.22 25.13 31.63
CA GLU A 365 -8.13 24.12 31.09
C GLU A 365 -7.82 23.79 29.63
N ASN A 366 -7.80 22.49 29.33
CA ASN A 366 -7.60 21.91 28.02
C ASN A 366 -8.59 20.77 27.81
N VAL A 367 -8.83 20.42 26.55
CA VAL A 367 -9.59 19.23 26.15
C VAL A 367 -8.77 18.42 25.18
N LEU A 368 -8.69 17.11 25.44
CA LEU A 368 -8.21 16.11 24.49
C LEU A 368 -9.42 15.32 24.00
N GLY A 369 -9.59 15.25 22.69
CA GLY A 369 -10.67 14.52 22.04
C GLY A 369 -10.16 13.62 20.92
N ALA A 370 -10.96 12.62 20.56
CA ALA A 370 -10.76 11.80 19.38
C ALA A 370 -12.10 11.48 18.71
N ILE A 371 -12.12 11.46 17.38
CA ILE A 371 -13.17 10.81 16.61
C ILE A 371 -12.64 9.43 16.26
N VAL A 372 -13.38 8.35 16.54
CA VAL A 372 -12.96 6.97 16.28
C VAL A 372 -13.98 6.27 15.40
N ALA A 373 -13.53 5.70 14.30
CA ALA A 373 -14.33 5.06 13.27
C ALA A 373 -13.77 3.69 12.90
N ASP A 374 -14.36 3.05 11.89
CA ASP A 374 -14.07 1.66 11.55
C ASP A 374 -12.64 1.45 11.03
N GLY A 375 -12.14 2.38 10.21
CA GLY A 375 -10.82 2.25 9.58
C GLY A 375 -10.66 0.91 8.86
N TYR A 376 -9.43 0.44 8.72
CA TYR A 376 -9.18 -0.89 8.13
C TYR A 376 -9.58 -2.03 9.06
N TYR A 377 -9.40 -1.85 10.38
CA TYR A 377 -9.61 -2.92 11.36
C TYR A 377 -11.05 -3.44 11.36
N ALA A 378 -12.04 -2.52 11.31
CA ALA A 378 -13.45 -2.87 11.44
C ALA A 378 -14.25 -2.72 10.14
N SER A 379 -13.76 -2.02 9.10
CA SER A 379 -14.48 -1.99 7.81
C SER A 379 -14.59 -3.39 7.22
N ALA A 380 -15.62 -3.61 6.39
CA ALA A 380 -15.61 -4.76 5.51
C ALA A 380 -14.42 -4.69 4.56
N PHE A 381 -13.61 -5.75 4.50
CA PHE A 381 -12.34 -5.75 3.77
C PHE A 381 -12.09 -7.04 2.97
N GLY A 382 -11.33 -6.89 1.88
CA GLY A 382 -11.11 -7.89 0.85
C GLY A 382 -12.37 -8.19 0.03
N TRP A 383 -12.23 -8.98 -1.04
CA TRP A 383 -13.37 -9.41 -1.84
C TRP A 383 -14.39 -10.19 -1.02
N ARG A 384 -13.99 -10.79 0.11
CA ARG A 384 -14.88 -11.47 1.07
C ARG A 384 -15.81 -10.53 1.85
N ILE A 385 -15.64 -9.20 1.75
CA ILE A 385 -16.39 -8.15 2.48
C ILE A 385 -16.44 -8.49 3.99
N GLU A 386 -15.29 -8.93 4.50
CA GLU A 386 -15.14 -9.42 5.86
C GLU A 386 -15.02 -8.24 6.83
N ARG A 387 -16.08 -7.99 7.60
CA ARG A 387 -16.05 -6.96 8.64
C ARG A 387 -15.33 -7.45 9.88
N TYR A 388 -14.47 -6.62 10.47
CA TYR A 388 -13.55 -7.04 11.53
C TYR A 388 -12.56 -8.14 11.06
N GLY A 389 -12.13 -8.06 9.79
CA GLY A 389 -11.26 -9.06 9.17
C GLY A 389 -9.84 -9.13 9.75
N PHE A 390 -9.43 -8.22 10.64
CA PHE A 390 -8.08 -8.21 11.22
C PHE A 390 -8.03 -8.58 12.71
N GLY A 391 -9.19 -8.69 13.37
CA GLY A 391 -9.26 -9.00 14.79
C GLY A 391 -10.66 -8.81 15.37
N PRO A 392 -10.90 -9.19 16.63
CA PRO A 392 -12.23 -9.16 17.22
C PRO A 392 -12.75 -7.74 17.45
N ALA A 393 -14.07 -7.58 17.33
CA ALA A 393 -14.80 -6.41 17.80
C ALA A 393 -14.69 -6.22 19.34
N PRO A 394 -15.01 -5.02 19.88
CA PRO A 394 -15.38 -3.79 19.17
C PRO A 394 -14.15 -2.96 18.77
N ARG A 395 -14.41 -1.82 18.13
CA ARG A 395 -13.41 -0.76 17.98
C ARG A 395 -12.90 -0.30 19.34
N ARG A 396 -11.62 0.06 19.41
CA ARG A 396 -11.00 0.54 20.66
C ARG A 396 -10.04 1.68 20.36
N PHE A 397 -9.90 2.61 21.30
CA PHE A 397 -8.94 3.71 21.22
C PHE A 397 -8.02 3.70 22.43
N ARG A 398 -6.76 4.06 22.20
CA ARG A 398 -5.77 4.22 23.26
C ARG A 398 -4.90 5.43 22.95
N ALA A 399 -4.78 6.31 23.93
CA ALA A 399 -3.92 7.47 23.83
C ALA A 399 -3.31 7.87 25.18
N GLN A 400 -2.16 8.54 25.11
CA GLN A 400 -1.56 9.26 26.22
C GLN A 400 -0.80 10.49 25.73
N LEU A 401 -1.04 11.62 26.40
CA LEU A 401 -0.40 12.91 26.17
C LEU A 401 0.56 13.20 27.31
N ARG A 402 1.85 13.33 26.99
CA ARG A 402 2.87 13.83 27.92
C ARG A 402 2.93 15.34 27.84
N LEU A 403 2.96 16.01 28.99
CA LEU A 403 3.24 17.44 29.11
C LEU A 403 4.49 17.64 29.94
N ASP A 404 5.49 18.30 29.37
CA ASP A 404 6.72 18.68 30.07
C ASP A 404 6.70 20.17 30.44
N TYR A 405 7.17 20.47 31.65
CA TYR A 405 7.18 21.81 32.22
C TYR A 405 8.58 22.39 32.39
N ALA A 406 8.66 23.72 32.45
CA ALA A 406 9.92 24.45 32.61
C ALA A 406 10.67 24.15 33.93
N ASP A 407 10.00 23.60 34.94
CA ASP A 407 10.61 23.18 36.21
C ASP A 407 11.25 21.78 36.15
N GLY A 408 11.19 21.12 34.98
CA GLY A 408 11.70 19.78 34.74
C GLY A 408 10.74 18.65 35.13
N SER A 409 9.54 18.97 35.61
CA SER A 409 8.49 17.97 35.86
C SER A 409 7.70 17.63 34.60
N SER A 410 7.04 16.46 34.63
CA SER A 410 6.15 16.02 33.56
C SER A 410 4.84 15.51 34.16
N GLU A 411 3.76 15.54 33.37
CA GLU A 411 2.50 14.87 33.69
C GLU A 411 1.93 14.13 32.48
N TRP A 412 1.04 13.19 32.74
CA TRP A 412 0.39 12.35 31.75
C TRP A 412 -1.12 12.54 31.80
N ILE A 413 -1.72 12.76 30.63
CA ILE A 413 -3.16 12.69 30.41
C ILE A 413 -3.39 11.48 29.53
N ALA A 414 -4.09 10.47 30.02
CA ALA A 414 -4.21 9.19 29.32
C ALA A 414 -5.69 8.82 29.12
N THR A 415 -5.92 7.85 28.25
CA THR A 415 -7.21 7.16 28.10
C THR A 415 -7.53 6.40 29.39
N GLY A 416 -8.76 6.53 29.90
CA GLY A 416 -9.14 6.05 31.23
C GLY A 416 -10.61 6.31 31.61
N PRO A 417 -11.02 6.01 32.85
CA PRO A 417 -12.42 6.08 33.31
C PRO A 417 -13.08 7.46 33.28
N GLU A 418 -12.28 8.53 33.20
CA GLU A 418 -12.75 9.92 33.11
C GLU A 418 -13.22 10.32 31.71
N TRP A 419 -12.94 9.49 30.69
CA TRP A 419 -13.35 9.77 29.33
C TRP A 419 -14.85 9.57 29.15
N ARG A 420 -15.42 10.39 28.27
CA ARG A 420 -16.83 10.30 27.86
C ARG A 420 -16.95 10.03 26.38
N ILE A 421 -18.05 9.41 26.00
CA ILE A 421 -18.34 8.96 24.64
C ILE A 421 -19.74 9.39 24.17
N ALA A 422 -19.85 9.78 22.91
CA ALA A 422 -21.11 10.03 22.21
C ALA A 422 -21.00 9.71 20.72
N THR A 423 -22.13 9.52 20.04
CA THR A 423 -22.16 9.37 18.58
C THR A 423 -21.79 10.69 17.88
N SER A 424 -21.08 10.58 16.76
CA SER A 424 -20.77 11.71 15.88
C SER A 424 -21.84 11.91 14.79
N GLU A 425 -21.63 12.93 13.97
CA GLU A 425 -22.39 13.15 12.74
C GLU A 425 -22.07 12.16 11.60
N ILE A 426 -21.02 11.36 11.73
CA ILE A 426 -20.65 10.30 10.78
C ILE A 426 -21.39 9.02 11.18
N LEU A 427 -22.42 8.68 10.42
CA LEU A 427 -23.33 7.57 10.69
C LEU A 427 -22.77 6.21 10.29
N SER A 428 -21.88 6.20 9.29
CA SER A 428 -21.09 5.05 8.88
C SER A 428 -19.87 5.55 8.10
N SER A 429 -18.75 4.85 8.20
CA SER A 429 -17.58 5.11 7.37
C SER A 429 -16.84 3.81 7.11
N GLU A 430 -16.79 3.40 5.84
CA GLU A 430 -16.15 2.17 5.42
C GLU A 430 -15.14 2.44 4.29
N ILE A 431 -14.04 1.69 4.29
CA ILE A 431 -12.98 1.82 3.27
C ILE A 431 -13.52 1.65 1.85
N TYR A 432 -14.42 0.69 1.60
CA TYR A 432 -14.95 0.39 0.26
C TYR A 432 -16.25 1.11 -0.06
N ASP A 433 -17.18 1.18 0.89
CA ASP A 433 -18.54 1.62 0.60
C ASP A 433 -18.71 3.15 0.68
N GLY A 434 -17.83 3.86 1.38
CA GLY A 434 -17.84 5.31 1.53
C GLY A 434 -18.29 5.79 2.91
N GLU A 435 -18.57 7.09 3.02
CA GLU A 435 -18.95 7.74 4.28
C GLU A 435 -20.34 8.37 4.21
N VAL A 436 -21.15 8.14 5.24
CA VAL A 436 -22.48 8.75 5.41
C VAL A 436 -22.43 9.73 6.57
N MET A 437 -22.70 11.01 6.30
CA MET A 437 -22.66 12.08 7.27
C MET A 437 -23.98 12.85 7.31
N ASP A 438 -24.46 13.16 8.52
CA ASP A 438 -25.61 14.02 8.76
C ASP A 438 -25.23 15.22 9.64
N ALA A 439 -24.97 16.36 8.99
CA ALA A 439 -24.51 17.57 9.65
C ALA A 439 -25.50 18.11 10.70
N ARG A 440 -26.78 17.71 10.65
CA ARG A 440 -27.78 18.08 11.67
C ARG A 440 -27.45 17.53 13.05
N LEU A 441 -26.63 16.48 13.11
CA LEU A 441 -26.21 15.80 14.33
C LEU A 441 -24.87 16.30 14.88
N ALA A 442 -24.21 17.24 14.20
CA ALA A 442 -22.91 17.74 14.60
C ALA A 442 -22.95 18.42 15.99
N ARG A 443 -22.03 18.02 16.87
CA ARG A 443 -21.91 18.56 18.23
C ARG A 443 -20.84 19.65 18.28
N SER A 444 -21.19 20.86 17.83
CA SER A 444 -20.23 21.98 17.74
C SER A 444 -19.54 22.27 19.08
N GLY A 445 -18.21 22.38 19.07
CA GLY A 445 -17.38 22.71 20.24
C GLY A 445 -17.08 21.55 21.19
N TRP A 446 -17.46 20.31 20.88
CA TRP A 446 -17.25 19.14 21.74
C TRP A 446 -15.80 18.91 22.18
N ASP A 447 -14.85 19.32 21.36
CA ASP A 447 -13.40 19.18 21.53
C ASP A 447 -12.72 20.43 22.13
N ALA A 448 -13.51 21.34 22.72
CA ALA A 448 -13.03 22.56 23.36
C ALA A 448 -13.53 22.68 24.82
N ALA A 449 -12.81 23.51 25.60
CA ALA A 449 -13.18 23.83 26.97
C ALA A 449 -14.56 24.50 27.04
N GLY A 450 -15.30 24.25 28.13
CA GLY A 450 -16.64 24.82 28.35
C GLY A 450 -17.80 24.15 27.60
N PHE A 451 -17.56 23.04 26.89
CA PHE A 451 -18.63 22.19 26.35
C PHE A 451 -19.35 21.42 27.45
N ASP A 452 -20.68 21.35 27.38
CA ASP A 452 -21.52 20.55 28.29
C ASP A 452 -21.64 19.11 27.74
N ASP A 453 -20.94 18.18 28.37
CA ASP A 453 -20.92 16.75 28.04
C ASP A 453 -21.74 15.91 29.03
N SER A 454 -22.63 16.53 29.81
CA SER A 454 -23.41 15.85 30.84
C SER A 454 -24.35 14.77 30.28
N ASP A 455 -24.75 14.87 29.01
CA ASP A 455 -25.56 13.88 28.28
C ASP A 455 -24.72 12.74 27.67
N TRP A 456 -23.38 12.83 27.68
CA TRP A 456 -22.51 11.78 27.14
C TRP A 456 -22.42 10.60 28.10
N ALA A 457 -22.23 9.38 27.58
CA ALA A 457 -21.98 8.23 28.42
C ALA A 457 -20.51 8.21 28.90
N PRO A 458 -20.20 7.60 30.05
CA PRO A 458 -18.81 7.27 30.38
C PRO A 458 -18.27 6.26 29.34
N ALA A 459 -17.02 6.44 28.90
CA ALA A 459 -16.36 5.47 28.05
C ALA A 459 -16.09 4.17 28.84
N GLN A 460 -16.30 3.03 28.20
CA GLN A 460 -16.03 1.73 28.82
C GLN A 460 -14.55 1.36 28.63
N ILE A 461 -13.93 0.83 29.68
CA ILE A 461 -12.60 0.20 29.56
C ILE A 461 -12.77 -1.12 28.81
N GLY A 462 -12.12 -1.23 27.67
CA GLY A 462 -12.10 -2.43 26.85
C GLY A 462 -10.94 -3.36 27.19
N ASP A 463 -11.05 -4.61 26.77
CA ASP A 463 -9.99 -5.58 26.96
C ASP A 463 -8.71 -5.17 26.22
N ARG A 464 -7.57 -5.40 26.87
CA ARG A 464 -6.27 -5.21 26.24
C ARG A 464 -6.07 -6.28 25.16
N PRO A 465 -5.86 -5.92 23.88
CA PRO A 465 -5.52 -6.89 22.84
C PRO A 465 -4.15 -7.54 23.12
N GLU A 466 -4.02 -8.81 22.77
CA GLU A 466 -2.75 -9.57 22.83
C GLU A 466 -1.82 -9.23 21.67
N THR A 467 -1.70 -7.94 21.34
CA THR A 467 -0.90 -7.43 20.23
C THR A 467 0.17 -6.48 20.74
N ARG A 468 1.31 -6.42 20.06
CA ARG A 468 2.32 -5.40 20.34
C ARG A 468 1.89 -4.06 19.75
N LEU A 469 2.32 -2.97 20.37
CA LEU A 469 2.19 -1.64 19.78
C LEU A 469 3.54 -1.26 19.18
N VAL A 470 3.54 -0.95 17.89
CA VAL A 470 4.76 -0.59 17.14
C VAL A 470 4.62 0.83 16.61
N ALA A 471 5.65 1.64 16.78
CA ALA A 471 5.64 3.00 16.28
C ALA A 471 5.63 3.06 14.75
N GLN A 472 4.78 3.92 14.20
CA GLN A 472 4.79 4.20 12.77
C GLN A 472 5.82 5.26 12.44
N THR A 473 6.90 4.87 11.75
CA THR A 473 7.95 5.77 11.24
C THR A 473 7.90 5.95 9.71
N SER A 474 6.94 5.33 9.03
CA SER A 474 6.68 5.53 7.60
C SER A 474 5.98 6.87 7.35
N PRO A 475 6.03 7.40 6.11
CA PRO A 475 5.19 8.53 5.72
C PRO A 475 3.71 8.22 5.97
N LEU A 476 3.03 9.12 6.66
CA LEU A 476 1.60 9.00 6.96
C LEU A 476 0.77 9.22 5.70
N ILE A 477 -0.46 8.67 5.67
CA ILE A 477 -1.44 9.06 4.66
C ILE A 477 -1.88 10.51 4.90
N GLU A 478 -1.73 11.36 3.89
CA GLU A 478 -2.05 12.77 3.96
C GLU A 478 -2.79 13.26 2.71
N ARG A 479 -3.38 14.46 2.82
CA ARG A 479 -3.93 15.21 1.68
C ARG A 479 -2.78 15.86 0.93
N THR A 480 -2.28 15.18 -0.11
CA THR A 480 -1.06 15.59 -0.84
C THR A 480 -1.33 16.57 -1.97
N GLY A 481 -2.59 16.73 -2.39
CA GLY A 481 -2.93 17.66 -3.45
C GLY A 481 -4.43 17.90 -3.60
N ARG A 482 -4.76 18.75 -4.58
CA ARG A 482 -6.13 19.06 -4.96
C ARG A 482 -6.23 19.20 -6.47
N ARG A 483 -7.40 18.90 -7.01
CA ARG A 483 -7.68 18.94 -8.44
C ARG A 483 -9.08 19.48 -8.70
N GLN A 484 -9.18 20.42 -9.61
CA GLN A 484 -10.43 20.95 -10.11
C GLN A 484 -10.90 20.12 -11.30
N ALA A 485 -12.22 19.98 -11.48
CA ALA A 485 -12.76 19.28 -12.63
C ALA A 485 -12.43 20.03 -13.93
N VAL A 486 -12.02 19.29 -14.97
CA VAL A 486 -11.78 19.85 -16.30
C VAL A 486 -13.07 20.02 -17.09
N SER A 487 -14.13 19.28 -16.72
CA SER A 487 -15.48 19.46 -17.26
C SER A 487 -16.55 19.00 -16.27
N VAL A 488 -17.74 19.58 -16.41
CA VAL A 488 -18.96 19.20 -15.66
C VAL A 488 -20.10 19.03 -16.67
N GLY A 489 -20.75 17.88 -16.64
CA GLY A 489 -21.89 17.55 -17.52
C GLY A 489 -23.11 17.10 -16.72
N GLU A 490 -24.29 17.15 -17.35
CA GLU A 490 -25.56 16.64 -16.80
C GLU A 490 -26.10 15.55 -17.75
N PRO A 491 -25.53 14.32 -17.75
CA PRO A 491 -25.95 13.24 -18.66
C PRO A 491 -27.42 12.82 -18.42
N VAL A 492 -27.89 12.94 -17.18
CA VAL A 492 -29.28 12.68 -16.78
C VAL A 492 -29.75 13.85 -15.92
N PRO A 493 -31.00 14.35 -16.07
CA PRO A 493 -31.49 15.48 -15.29
C PRO A 493 -31.29 15.28 -13.78
N GLY A 494 -30.59 16.21 -13.13
CA GLY A 494 -30.29 16.17 -11.69
C GLY A 494 -29.11 15.27 -11.27
N ARG A 495 -28.41 14.62 -12.22
CA ARG A 495 -27.16 13.88 -12.00
C ARG A 495 -26.04 14.57 -12.76
N TYR A 496 -25.07 15.10 -12.03
CA TYR A 496 -23.96 15.87 -12.59
C TYR A 496 -22.66 15.08 -12.53
N VAL A 497 -21.96 14.93 -13.65
CA VAL A 497 -20.69 14.21 -13.72
C VAL A 497 -19.53 15.19 -13.86
N PHE A 498 -18.58 15.08 -12.93
CA PHE A 498 -17.34 15.84 -12.89
C PHE A 498 -16.22 14.97 -13.43
N ASP A 499 -15.57 15.38 -14.53
CA ASP A 499 -14.33 14.76 -15.02
C ASP A 499 -13.15 15.55 -14.49
N PHE A 500 -12.27 14.91 -13.70
CA PHE A 500 -11.03 15.54 -13.23
C PHE A 500 -9.89 15.45 -14.25
N GLY A 501 -10.04 14.69 -15.33
CA GLY A 501 -9.04 14.51 -16.38
C GLY A 501 -7.81 13.69 -15.92
N GLN A 502 -7.89 13.06 -14.76
CA GLN A 502 -6.86 12.20 -14.16
C GLN A 502 -7.56 11.22 -13.23
N ASN A 503 -7.15 9.95 -13.28
CA ASN A 503 -7.52 8.94 -12.29
C ASN A 503 -6.57 9.01 -11.08
N PHE A 504 -7.07 9.15 -9.86
CA PHE A 504 -6.28 9.28 -8.64
C PHE A 504 -7.02 8.72 -7.41
N SER A 505 -6.29 8.50 -6.30
CA SER A 505 -6.87 8.13 -5.01
C SER A 505 -7.21 9.34 -4.15
N GLY A 506 -8.35 9.28 -3.47
CA GLY A 506 -8.79 10.29 -2.50
C GLY A 506 -10.31 10.40 -2.43
N TRP A 507 -10.85 11.60 -2.49
CA TRP A 507 -12.30 11.85 -2.41
C TRP A 507 -12.66 13.24 -2.97
N ALA A 508 -13.96 13.56 -2.97
CA ALA A 508 -14.47 14.88 -3.29
C ALA A 508 -14.69 15.72 -2.02
N ARG A 509 -14.33 17.00 -2.08
CA ARG A 509 -14.76 18.04 -1.14
C ARG A 509 -15.89 18.82 -1.79
N ILE A 510 -17.06 18.81 -1.15
CA ILE A 510 -18.29 19.39 -1.70
C ILE A 510 -18.68 20.63 -0.91
N ARG A 511 -19.02 21.70 -1.62
CA ARG A 511 -19.61 22.93 -1.07
C ARG A 511 -21.06 23.02 -1.52
N ALA A 512 -21.97 23.30 -0.61
CA ALA A 512 -23.38 23.44 -0.94
C ALA A 512 -24.12 24.33 0.06
N SER A 513 -25.26 24.88 -0.36
CA SER A 513 -26.20 25.61 0.50
C SER A 513 -27.61 25.13 0.20
N ALA A 514 -28.28 24.54 1.17
CA ALA A 514 -29.65 24.05 1.05
C ALA A 514 -30.37 24.08 2.40
N PRO A 515 -31.71 23.94 2.45
CA PRO A 515 -32.41 23.68 3.70
C PRO A 515 -31.93 22.40 4.39
N ALA A 516 -32.10 22.35 5.71
CA ALA A 516 -31.76 21.20 6.52
C ALA A 516 -32.44 19.92 6.01
N GLY A 517 -31.69 18.82 5.92
CA GLY A 517 -32.19 17.51 5.50
C GLY A 517 -32.08 17.23 3.99
N VAL A 518 -31.59 18.16 3.18
CA VAL A 518 -31.19 17.86 1.79
C VAL A 518 -29.93 16.99 1.82
N THR A 519 -29.94 15.89 1.07
CA THR A 519 -28.82 14.95 0.97
C THR A 519 -28.18 15.02 -0.41
N ILE A 520 -26.86 15.22 -0.45
CA ILE A 520 -26.03 15.10 -1.65
C ILE A 520 -25.38 13.72 -1.65
N THR A 521 -25.44 13.01 -2.77
CA THR A 521 -24.78 11.71 -2.96
C THR A 521 -23.67 11.88 -4.00
N ALA A 522 -22.47 11.38 -3.68
CA ALA A 522 -21.31 11.38 -4.57
C ALA A 522 -20.84 9.95 -4.85
N SER A 523 -20.94 9.52 -6.11
CA SER A 523 -20.51 8.20 -6.57
C SER A 523 -19.21 8.33 -7.37
N TYR A 524 -18.21 7.50 -7.06
CA TYR A 524 -16.86 7.63 -7.59
C TYR A 524 -16.58 6.53 -8.63
N ALA A 525 -16.05 6.92 -9.80
CA ALA A 525 -15.82 5.98 -10.90
C ALA A 525 -14.50 6.21 -11.65
N GLU A 526 -13.90 5.14 -12.14
CA GLU A 526 -12.80 5.20 -13.11
C GLU A 526 -13.30 5.41 -14.54
N LEU A 527 -14.54 4.98 -14.82
CA LEU A 527 -15.14 4.90 -16.15
C LEU A 527 -16.48 5.60 -16.21
N LEU A 528 -16.94 5.83 -17.45
CA LEU A 528 -18.30 6.31 -17.73
C LEU A 528 -19.02 5.29 -18.60
N ASN A 529 -20.33 5.15 -18.38
CA ASN A 529 -21.24 4.47 -19.28
C ASN A 529 -21.34 5.21 -20.62
N PRO A 530 -21.84 4.56 -21.69
CA PRO A 530 -22.06 5.21 -22.98
C PRO A 530 -22.98 6.43 -22.95
N ASP A 531 -23.86 6.55 -21.94
CA ASP A 531 -24.74 7.70 -21.74
C ASP A 531 -24.09 8.86 -20.96
N GLY A 532 -22.84 8.67 -20.49
CA GLY A 532 -22.07 9.65 -19.74
C GLY A 532 -22.25 9.59 -18.23
N THR A 533 -23.05 8.66 -17.68
CA THR A 533 -23.17 8.42 -16.24
C THR A 533 -21.98 7.63 -15.69
N ALA A 534 -21.75 7.64 -14.36
CA ALA A 534 -20.68 6.87 -13.73
C ALA A 534 -20.87 5.35 -13.92
N ASP A 535 -19.82 4.65 -14.36
CA ASP A 535 -19.78 3.19 -14.43
C ASP A 535 -19.03 2.62 -13.22
N LEU A 536 -19.75 1.86 -12.39
CA LEU A 536 -19.26 1.25 -11.15
C LEU A 536 -19.05 -0.26 -11.29
N ALA A 537 -19.23 -0.84 -12.49
CA ALA A 537 -19.24 -2.29 -12.67
C ALA A 537 -17.90 -2.94 -12.30
N ASN A 538 -16.77 -2.28 -12.58
CA ASN A 538 -15.43 -2.80 -12.26
C ASN A 538 -15.04 -2.65 -10.77
N LEU A 539 -15.86 -1.97 -9.96
CA LEU A 539 -15.66 -1.84 -8.52
C LEU A 539 -16.16 -3.05 -7.71
N ARG A 540 -16.86 -3.98 -8.39
CA ARG A 540 -17.45 -5.21 -7.83
C ARG A 540 -18.39 -4.91 -6.66
N LEU A 541 -18.01 -5.27 -5.42
CA LEU A 541 -18.87 -5.09 -4.26
C LEU A 541 -18.71 -3.73 -3.59
N ALA A 542 -17.61 -3.01 -3.84
CA ALA A 542 -17.37 -1.68 -3.29
C ALA A 542 -18.39 -0.68 -3.85
N ARG A 543 -19.17 -0.04 -2.98
CA ARG A 543 -20.14 0.98 -3.42
C ARG A 543 -19.48 2.28 -3.85
N ALA A 544 -18.34 2.63 -3.24
CA ALA A 544 -17.60 3.87 -3.46
C ALA A 544 -18.54 5.08 -3.55
N THR A 545 -19.35 5.29 -2.50
CA THR A 545 -20.41 6.31 -2.48
C THR A 545 -20.45 7.05 -1.16
N ASP A 546 -20.26 8.38 -1.20
CA ASP A 546 -20.42 9.24 -0.02
C ASP A 546 -21.80 9.91 -0.01
N ARG A 547 -22.37 10.12 1.19
CA ARG A 547 -23.64 10.82 1.38
C ARG A 547 -23.52 11.90 2.44
N PHE A 548 -23.95 13.11 2.10
CA PHE A 548 -23.89 14.27 2.96
C PHE A 548 -25.26 14.92 3.13
N THR A 549 -25.80 14.90 4.34
CA THR A 549 -27.06 15.58 4.69
C THR A 549 -26.79 16.92 5.36
N LEU A 550 -27.30 18.01 4.77
CA LEU A 550 -27.03 19.37 5.20
C LEU A 550 -27.82 19.75 6.47
N ALA A 551 -27.21 20.62 7.29
CA ALA A 551 -27.81 21.19 8.50
C ALA A 551 -28.66 22.44 8.24
N GLY A 552 -28.54 23.06 7.07
CA GLY A 552 -29.22 24.31 6.71
C GLY A 552 -28.58 25.56 7.31
N THR A 553 -27.27 25.54 7.60
CA THR A 553 -26.57 26.60 8.32
C THR A 553 -25.86 27.64 7.43
N GLY A 554 -26.16 27.65 6.12
CA GLY A 554 -25.52 28.51 5.12
C GLY A 554 -24.72 27.70 4.11
N GLU A 555 -23.53 28.18 3.74
CA GLU A 555 -22.57 27.37 2.97
C GLU A 555 -21.94 26.32 3.89
N GLU A 556 -22.23 25.06 3.61
CA GLU A 556 -21.67 23.92 4.30
C GLU A 556 -20.61 23.23 3.44
N ARG A 557 -19.69 22.54 4.11
CA ARG A 557 -18.58 21.82 3.46
C ARG A 557 -18.56 20.39 3.94
N PHE A 558 -18.58 19.48 2.98
CA PHE A 558 -18.40 18.06 3.22
C PHE A 558 -17.04 17.60 2.72
N GLU A 559 -16.38 16.80 3.55
CA GLU A 559 -15.17 16.08 3.19
C GLU A 559 -15.13 14.82 4.06
N PRO A 560 -15.08 13.61 3.47
CA PRO A 560 -15.03 12.38 4.24
C PRO A 560 -13.75 12.29 5.08
N ARG A 561 -13.78 11.46 6.13
CA ARG A 561 -12.66 11.33 7.08
C ARG A 561 -12.05 9.94 7.13
N PHE A 562 -12.84 8.89 7.00
CA PHE A 562 -12.39 7.51 7.22
C PHE A 562 -12.68 6.56 6.05
N THR A 563 -12.71 7.09 4.83
CA THR A 563 -12.79 6.33 3.58
C THR A 563 -11.87 6.93 2.51
N TYR A 564 -11.70 6.24 1.39
CA TYR A 564 -11.07 6.77 0.18
C TYR A 564 -11.56 6.00 -1.05
N HIS A 565 -11.37 6.60 -2.23
CA HIS A 565 -11.82 6.07 -3.51
C HIS A 565 -10.73 6.25 -4.58
N GLY A 566 -10.66 5.35 -5.55
CA GLY A 566 -9.87 5.52 -6.77
C GLY A 566 -10.78 5.94 -7.93
N PHE A 567 -10.58 7.13 -8.49
CA PHE A 567 -11.51 7.68 -9.47
C PHE A 567 -10.90 8.73 -10.39
N ARG A 568 -11.53 8.87 -11.56
CA ARG A 568 -11.39 10.05 -12.43
C ARG A 568 -12.67 10.89 -12.46
N TYR A 569 -13.81 10.22 -12.29
CA TYR A 569 -15.13 10.82 -12.40
C TYR A 569 -15.84 10.78 -11.05
N VAL A 570 -16.59 11.84 -10.76
CA VAL A 570 -17.53 11.88 -9.64
C VAL A 570 -18.90 12.25 -10.16
N GLU A 571 -19.88 11.41 -9.91
CA GLU A 571 -21.28 11.72 -10.18
C GLU A 571 -21.94 12.24 -8.90
N ILE A 572 -22.56 13.42 -9.00
CA ILE A 572 -23.26 14.11 -7.93
C ILE A 572 -24.76 14.08 -8.19
N GLU A 573 -25.51 13.53 -7.24
CA GLU A 573 -26.98 13.55 -7.20
C GLU A 573 -27.47 14.34 -5.97
N GLY A 574 -28.63 14.99 -6.10
CA GLY A 574 -29.27 15.70 -4.98
C GLY A 574 -28.66 17.07 -4.66
N TYR A 575 -27.77 17.58 -5.52
CA TYR A 575 -27.20 18.91 -5.36
C TYR A 575 -28.27 20.02 -5.43
N PRO A 576 -28.24 21.05 -4.56
CA PRO A 576 -29.20 22.14 -4.59
C PRO A 576 -28.97 23.09 -5.80
N GLY A 577 -29.64 22.81 -6.91
CA GLY A 577 -29.52 23.57 -8.16
C GLY A 577 -28.52 22.93 -9.11
N VAL A 578 -27.77 23.75 -9.85
CA VAL A 578 -26.76 23.29 -10.83
C VAL A 578 -25.37 23.54 -10.22
N PRO A 579 -24.57 22.50 -9.97
CA PRO A 579 -23.23 22.68 -9.45
C PRO A 579 -22.27 23.15 -10.55
N THR A 580 -21.19 23.79 -10.12
CA THR A 580 -20.07 24.27 -10.92
C THR A 580 -18.79 23.55 -10.52
N ALA A 581 -17.74 23.66 -11.32
CA ALA A 581 -16.44 23.07 -10.99
C ALA A 581 -15.89 23.53 -9.62
N ASP A 582 -16.21 24.76 -9.18
CA ASP A 582 -15.76 25.30 -7.89
C ASP A 582 -16.47 24.64 -6.69
N ASP A 583 -17.64 24.04 -6.90
CA ASP A 583 -18.46 23.41 -5.86
C ASP A 583 -17.94 22.03 -5.44
N VAL A 584 -17.19 21.35 -6.32
CA VAL A 584 -16.68 19.99 -6.10
C VAL A 584 -15.19 19.94 -6.44
N GLU A 585 -14.35 19.79 -5.41
CA GLU A 585 -12.90 19.69 -5.54
C GLU A 585 -12.44 18.26 -5.28
N GLY A 586 -11.64 17.68 -6.17
CA GLY A 586 -10.98 16.40 -5.94
C GLY A 586 -9.80 16.60 -4.98
N VAL A 587 -9.80 15.92 -3.84
CA VAL A 587 -8.71 15.91 -2.88
C VAL A 587 -7.86 14.67 -3.15
N ILE A 588 -6.57 14.86 -3.43
CA ILE A 588 -5.63 13.77 -3.70
C ILE A 588 -5.05 13.32 -2.36
N VAL A 589 -5.10 12.01 -2.10
CA VAL A 589 -4.74 11.43 -0.81
C VAL A 589 -3.94 10.16 -1.02
N HIS A 590 -2.76 10.09 -0.41
CA HIS A 590 -1.91 8.91 -0.39
C HIS A 590 -0.85 9.05 0.72
N SER A 591 -0.04 8.01 0.93
CA SER A 591 1.11 8.07 1.83
C SER A 591 2.09 9.12 1.30
N ALA A 592 2.52 10.05 2.16
CA ALA A 592 3.29 11.25 1.77
C ALA A 592 4.76 10.95 1.42
N CYS A 593 5.01 9.96 0.56
CA CYS A 593 6.33 9.65 0.04
C CYS A 593 6.84 10.84 -0.79
N ARG A 594 8.08 11.26 -0.52
CA ARG A 594 8.69 12.40 -1.21
C ARG A 594 9.04 12.03 -2.65
N GLU A 595 8.63 12.83 -3.62
CA GLU A 595 9.03 12.64 -5.01
C GLU A 595 10.52 12.93 -5.20
N THR A 596 11.21 12.03 -5.89
CA THR A 596 12.67 12.06 -6.10
C THR A 596 13.06 12.06 -7.56
N GLY A 597 12.17 11.69 -8.47
CA GLY A 597 12.47 11.49 -9.88
C GLY A 597 11.60 12.33 -10.81
N THR A 598 12.21 12.95 -11.82
CA THR A 598 11.49 13.56 -12.94
C THR A 598 12.12 13.15 -14.27
N MET A 599 11.29 12.91 -15.29
CA MET A 599 11.75 12.64 -16.65
C MET A 599 11.14 13.62 -17.67
N THR A 600 11.83 13.81 -18.78
CA THR A 600 11.34 14.58 -19.92
C THR A 600 11.71 13.88 -21.22
N PHE A 601 10.72 13.62 -22.05
CA PHE A 601 10.88 13.04 -23.40
C PHE A 601 10.50 14.08 -24.45
N ALA A 602 11.48 14.89 -24.88
CA ALA A 602 11.19 16.06 -25.72
C ALA A 602 10.65 15.68 -27.11
N ASP A 603 11.03 14.50 -27.62
CA ASP A 603 10.70 14.04 -28.97
C ASP A 603 9.75 12.83 -28.97
N ALA A 604 9.42 12.28 -27.79
CA ALA A 604 8.58 11.09 -27.63
C ALA A 604 7.45 11.31 -26.60
N PRO A 605 6.39 12.09 -26.94
CA PRO A 605 5.30 12.39 -26.01
C PRO A 605 4.53 11.15 -25.54
N LEU A 606 4.61 10.04 -26.27
CA LEU A 606 4.06 8.75 -25.84
C LEU A 606 4.75 8.25 -24.56
N LEU A 607 6.09 8.26 -24.53
CA LEU A 607 6.86 7.81 -23.36
C LEU A 607 6.69 8.75 -22.16
N GLN A 608 6.52 10.06 -22.42
CA GLN A 608 6.14 11.03 -21.39
C GLN A 608 4.84 10.60 -20.69
N ARG A 609 3.79 10.27 -21.47
CA ARG A 609 2.50 9.81 -20.91
C ARG A 609 2.63 8.48 -20.16
N ILE A 610 3.41 7.54 -20.66
CA ILE A 610 3.65 6.25 -19.99
C ILE A 610 4.31 6.48 -18.62
N TRP A 611 5.32 7.35 -18.54
CA TRP A 611 5.96 7.70 -17.27
C TRP A 611 4.97 8.38 -16.30
N GLU A 612 4.20 9.35 -16.78
CA GLU A 612 3.18 10.05 -15.98
C GLU A 612 2.10 9.09 -15.45
N ASN A 613 1.62 8.17 -16.28
CA ASN A 613 0.65 7.15 -15.90
C ASN A 613 1.20 6.23 -14.79
N ALA A 614 2.47 5.80 -14.88
CA ALA A 614 3.11 5.01 -13.83
C ALA A 614 3.21 5.79 -12.51
N LEU A 615 3.59 7.08 -12.58
CA LEU A 615 3.72 7.93 -11.38
C LEU A 615 2.36 8.13 -10.70
N TRP A 616 1.29 8.36 -11.46
CA TRP A 616 -0.06 8.48 -10.90
C TRP A 616 -0.59 7.17 -10.32
N SER A 617 -0.27 6.04 -10.95
CA SER A 617 -0.59 4.73 -10.38
C SER A 617 0.17 4.43 -9.10
N GLN A 618 1.43 4.84 -9.02
CA GLN A 618 2.21 4.77 -7.79
C GLN A 618 1.61 5.65 -6.68
N ARG A 619 1.32 6.93 -6.97
CA ARG A 619 0.65 7.83 -6.00
C ARG A 619 -0.62 7.17 -5.47
N SER A 620 -1.45 6.64 -6.37
CA SER A 620 -2.76 6.12 -6.00
C SER A 620 -2.71 4.89 -5.11
N ASN A 621 -1.69 4.05 -5.30
CA ASN A 621 -1.58 2.76 -4.64
C ASN A 621 -0.55 2.72 -3.52
N PHE A 622 0.17 3.82 -3.26
CA PHE A 622 1.01 3.93 -2.07
C PHE A 622 0.15 4.45 -0.93
N PHE A 623 -0.74 3.60 -0.42
CA PHE A 623 -1.81 3.98 0.51
C PHE A 623 -1.83 2.99 1.68
N ALA A 624 -1.16 3.33 2.78
CA ALA A 624 -0.79 2.45 3.91
C ALA A 624 0.16 1.29 3.58
N VAL A 625 -0.16 0.55 2.51
CA VAL A 625 0.62 -0.53 1.92
C VAL A 625 0.68 -0.30 0.41
N PRO A 626 1.62 -0.91 -0.33
CA PRO A 626 1.62 -0.86 -1.80
C PRO A 626 0.46 -1.71 -2.33
N THR A 627 -0.73 -1.11 -2.49
CA THR A 627 -1.93 -1.81 -2.93
C THR A 627 -1.83 -2.23 -4.39
N ASP A 628 -2.58 -3.26 -4.79
CA ASP A 628 -2.75 -3.62 -6.20
C ASP A 628 -3.51 -2.52 -6.96
N CYS A 629 -4.64 -2.11 -6.42
CA CYS A 629 -5.54 -1.11 -6.98
C CYS A 629 -6.22 -0.27 -5.88
N PRO A 630 -6.67 0.98 -6.13
CA PRO A 630 -7.21 1.87 -5.09
C PRO A 630 -8.75 1.96 -5.01
N GLN A 631 -9.49 1.29 -5.90
CA GLN A 631 -10.91 1.56 -6.18
C GLN A 631 -11.88 0.45 -5.77
N ARG A 632 -11.60 -0.82 -6.13
CA ARG A 632 -12.53 -1.94 -5.89
C ARG A 632 -12.38 -2.49 -4.47
N ASP A 633 -13.19 -3.49 -4.15
CA ASP A 633 -13.16 -4.32 -2.93
C ASP A 633 -11.92 -5.22 -2.81
N GLU A 634 -10.73 -4.64 -2.91
CA GLU A 634 -9.44 -5.34 -2.82
C GLU A 634 -8.43 -4.48 -2.07
N ARG A 635 -7.68 -3.62 -2.77
CA ARG A 635 -6.78 -2.63 -2.15
C ARG A 635 -5.82 -3.25 -1.15
N MET A 636 -5.25 -4.40 -1.53
CA MET A 636 -4.42 -5.20 -0.63
C MET A 636 -2.95 -5.12 -1.05
N GLY A 637 -2.06 -5.32 -0.08
CA GLY A 637 -0.62 -5.34 -0.32
C GLY A 637 -0.16 -6.62 -1.01
N TRP A 638 -0.52 -6.77 -2.29
CA TRP A 638 -0.10 -7.88 -3.13
C TRP A 638 1.42 -7.84 -3.38
N THR A 639 2.11 -8.91 -2.99
CA THR A 639 3.57 -8.88 -2.88
C THR A 639 4.27 -8.93 -4.25
N GLY A 640 3.71 -9.66 -5.22
CA GLY A 640 4.27 -9.77 -6.57
C GLY A 640 4.22 -8.45 -7.33
N ASP A 641 3.13 -7.69 -7.17
CA ASP A 641 2.90 -6.40 -7.79
C ASP A 641 4.00 -5.40 -7.40
N ILE A 642 4.20 -5.21 -6.09
CA ILE A 642 5.23 -4.26 -5.63
C ILE A 642 6.63 -4.76 -5.94
N GLN A 643 6.87 -6.08 -5.91
CA GLN A 643 8.16 -6.65 -6.28
C GLN A 643 8.56 -6.27 -7.71
N VAL A 644 7.64 -6.39 -8.67
CA VAL A 644 7.93 -6.06 -10.07
C VAL A 644 8.08 -4.55 -10.29
N PHE A 645 7.41 -3.73 -9.50
CA PHE A 645 7.37 -2.28 -9.68
C PHE A 645 8.41 -1.50 -8.85
N LEU A 646 8.99 -2.08 -7.79
CA LEU A 646 9.85 -1.37 -6.83
C LEU A 646 11.03 -0.64 -7.49
N ASP A 647 11.60 -1.21 -8.56
CA ASP A 647 12.70 -0.58 -9.30
C ASP A 647 12.33 0.79 -9.87
N ALA A 648 11.14 0.89 -10.48
CA ALA A 648 10.58 2.14 -10.98
C ALA A 648 10.14 3.05 -9.82
N ALA A 649 9.48 2.47 -8.82
CA ALA A 649 8.95 3.19 -7.67
C ALA A 649 10.02 3.99 -6.93
N ALA A 650 11.20 3.37 -6.72
CA ALA A 650 12.33 3.95 -6.01
C ALA A 650 13.09 5.05 -6.78
N PHE A 651 12.83 5.21 -8.09
CA PHE A 651 13.26 6.39 -8.83
C PHE A 651 12.28 7.55 -8.66
N ASN A 652 10.99 7.27 -8.87
CA ASN A 652 9.92 8.26 -8.82
C ASN A 652 9.80 8.89 -7.43
N MET A 653 9.87 8.09 -6.36
CA MET A 653 9.69 8.54 -4.98
C MET A 653 10.71 7.90 -4.03
N GLU A 654 10.87 8.52 -2.87
CA GLU A 654 11.55 7.96 -1.72
C GLU A 654 10.65 6.91 -1.05
N VAL A 655 10.96 5.64 -1.25
CA VAL A 655 10.12 4.51 -0.84
C VAL A 655 10.67 3.70 0.32
N ASP A 656 11.91 3.94 0.77
CA ASP A 656 12.54 3.15 1.85
C ASP A 656 11.69 3.04 3.13
N PRO A 657 11.26 4.15 3.78
CA PRO A 657 10.49 4.04 5.01
C PRO A 657 9.09 3.44 4.79
N PHE A 658 8.50 3.62 3.60
CA PHE A 658 7.22 3.03 3.23
C PHE A 658 7.31 1.50 3.03
N ILE A 659 8.31 1.04 2.27
CA ILE A 659 8.48 -0.38 1.97
C ILE A 659 9.05 -1.14 3.17
N ARG A 660 9.90 -0.53 4.02
CA ARG A 660 10.33 -1.16 5.29
C ARG A 660 9.17 -1.40 6.24
N ARG A 661 8.20 -0.47 6.29
CA ARG A 661 6.94 -0.67 7.01
C ARG A 661 6.11 -1.79 6.40
N PHE A 662 6.03 -1.90 5.07
CA PHE A 662 5.36 -3.04 4.43
C PHE A 662 6.07 -4.37 4.72
N LEU A 663 7.40 -4.40 4.74
CA LEU A 663 8.18 -5.59 5.09
C LEU A 663 7.96 -6.05 6.54
N LEU A 664 7.64 -5.13 7.47
CA LEU A 664 7.18 -5.52 8.81
C LEU A 664 5.91 -6.39 8.73
N GLU A 665 4.95 -6.03 7.88
CA GLU A 665 3.73 -6.80 7.67
C GLU A 665 4.01 -8.14 6.99
N VAL A 666 4.88 -8.16 5.98
CA VAL A 666 5.27 -9.41 5.28
C VAL A 666 5.93 -10.40 6.25
N ARG A 667 6.77 -9.92 7.18
CA ARG A 667 7.35 -10.76 8.23
C ARG A 667 6.31 -11.24 9.24
N ALA A 668 5.44 -10.35 9.71
CA ALA A 668 4.37 -10.69 10.66
C ALA A 668 3.37 -11.71 10.07
N ALA A 669 3.16 -11.68 8.76
CA ALA A 669 2.28 -12.60 8.04
C ALA A 669 2.99 -13.90 7.58
N GLN A 670 4.33 -14.01 7.72
CA GLN A 670 5.05 -15.22 7.35
C GLN A 670 4.59 -16.40 8.21
N ARG A 671 4.32 -17.52 7.54
CA ARG A 671 3.86 -18.74 8.22
C ARG A 671 4.98 -19.36 9.06
N PRO A 672 4.65 -20.12 10.13
CA PRO A 672 5.65 -20.81 10.96
C PRO A 672 6.56 -21.79 10.21
N ASP A 673 6.15 -22.27 9.02
CA ASP A 673 6.94 -23.17 8.19
C ASP A 673 7.89 -22.46 7.20
N GLY A 674 7.93 -21.13 7.23
CA GLY A 674 8.78 -20.26 6.40
C GLY A 674 8.09 -19.71 5.15
N GLY A 675 6.86 -20.13 4.83
CA GLY A 675 6.13 -19.64 3.66
C GLY A 675 5.72 -18.16 3.78
N TYR A 676 6.13 -17.32 2.83
CA TYR A 676 5.59 -15.96 2.73
C TYR A 676 4.24 -15.95 2.03
N PRO A 677 3.24 -15.23 2.55
CA PRO A 677 1.95 -15.06 1.90
C PRO A 677 2.07 -14.21 0.64
N ILE A 678 1.01 -14.20 -0.17
CA ILE A 678 0.93 -13.44 -1.43
C ILE A 678 0.33 -12.04 -1.25
N VAL A 679 -0.27 -11.79 -0.08
CA VAL A 679 -0.86 -10.52 0.33
C VAL A 679 -0.46 -10.25 1.78
N ALA A 680 -0.09 -9.02 2.11
CA ALA A 680 0.14 -8.59 3.48
C ALA A 680 -0.30 -7.14 3.73
N PRO A 681 -0.96 -6.81 4.84
CA PRO A 681 -1.76 -7.70 5.68
C PRO A 681 -2.91 -8.33 4.88
N GLN A 682 -3.28 -9.57 5.20
CA GLN A 682 -4.47 -10.23 4.65
C GLN A 682 -5.54 -10.39 5.74
N PRO A 683 -6.85 -10.34 5.41
CA PRO A 683 -7.91 -10.68 6.35
C PRO A 683 -7.75 -12.09 6.93
N LEU A 684 -8.29 -12.34 8.12
CA LEU A 684 -8.22 -13.64 8.81
C LEU A 684 -8.90 -14.75 8.00
N SER A 685 -9.95 -14.45 7.25
CA SER A 685 -10.59 -15.44 6.37
C SER A 685 -9.79 -15.72 5.09
N PHE A 686 -8.80 -14.90 4.75
CA PHE A 686 -7.99 -15.05 3.55
C PHE A 686 -7.15 -16.34 3.62
N PRO A 687 -7.14 -17.17 2.57
CA PRO A 687 -6.36 -18.41 2.57
C PRO A 687 -4.84 -18.19 2.70
N ASP A 688 -4.19 -18.91 3.61
CA ASP A 688 -2.73 -18.90 3.75
C ASP A 688 -2.03 -19.65 2.59
N VAL A 689 -1.84 -18.95 1.48
CA VAL A 689 -1.24 -19.49 0.25
C VAL A 689 0.09 -18.83 -0.08
N VAL A 690 0.92 -19.57 -0.83
CA VAL A 690 2.19 -19.08 -1.40
C VAL A 690 2.10 -19.12 -2.92
N THR A 691 2.92 -18.34 -3.62
CA THR A 691 3.13 -18.52 -5.06
C THR A 691 4.48 -17.95 -5.48
N ALA A 692 5.15 -18.63 -6.40
CA ALA A 692 6.38 -18.14 -6.98
C ALA A 692 6.14 -16.86 -7.79
N GLY A 693 7.07 -15.91 -7.70
CA GLY A 693 6.97 -14.57 -8.28
C GLY A 693 6.27 -13.54 -7.38
N TRP A 694 5.65 -13.97 -6.29
CA TRP A 694 5.00 -13.09 -5.29
C TRP A 694 5.64 -13.25 -3.92
N SER A 695 5.77 -14.48 -3.43
CA SER A 695 6.28 -14.76 -2.08
C SER A 695 7.75 -14.35 -1.92
N GLU A 696 8.53 -14.32 -3.01
CA GLU A 696 9.93 -13.89 -3.05
C GLU A 696 10.11 -12.38 -2.82
N ALA A 697 9.03 -11.60 -2.79
CA ALA A 697 9.09 -10.19 -2.43
C ALA A 697 9.75 -9.98 -1.05
N GLY A 698 9.59 -10.95 -0.13
CA GLY A 698 10.27 -10.95 1.17
C GLY A 698 11.80 -10.96 1.07
N ILE A 699 12.38 -11.34 -0.08
CA ILE A 699 13.83 -11.29 -0.38
C ILE A 699 14.18 -10.15 -1.34
N ILE A 700 13.38 -9.99 -2.39
CA ILE A 700 13.68 -9.04 -3.47
C ILE A 700 13.53 -7.59 -3.00
N LEU A 701 12.50 -7.28 -2.19
CA LEU A 701 12.31 -5.92 -1.69
C LEU A 701 13.46 -5.47 -0.77
N PRO A 702 13.91 -6.24 0.24
CA PRO A 702 15.10 -5.88 1.03
C PRO A 702 16.35 -5.65 0.19
N TRP A 703 16.63 -6.54 -0.77
CA TRP A 703 17.80 -6.39 -1.65
C TRP A 703 17.72 -5.11 -2.47
N GLN A 704 16.56 -4.83 -3.07
CA GLN A 704 16.36 -3.65 -3.91
C GLN A 704 16.45 -2.35 -3.09
N LEU A 705 15.88 -2.31 -1.88
CA LEU A 705 16.03 -1.16 -0.98
C LEU A 705 17.51 -0.93 -0.62
N TRP A 706 18.25 -1.97 -0.26
CA TRP A 706 19.68 -1.86 0.00
C TRP A 706 20.44 -1.32 -1.21
N GLN A 707 20.18 -1.81 -2.42
CA GLN A 707 20.83 -1.30 -3.64
C GLN A 707 20.51 0.19 -3.87
N ARG A 708 19.29 0.64 -3.57
CA ARG A 708 18.83 2.01 -3.83
C ARG A 708 19.28 3.01 -2.77
N TYR A 709 19.30 2.60 -1.50
CA TYR A 709 19.49 3.48 -0.36
C TYR A 709 20.83 3.27 0.38
N GLY A 710 21.48 2.12 0.18
CA GLY A 710 22.79 1.81 0.75
C GLY A 710 22.77 1.39 2.22
N ASP A 711 21.59 1.29 2.83
CA ASP A 711 21.40 0.91 4.23
C ASP A 711 21.29 -0.62 4.38
N THR A 712 22.16 -1.22 5.19
CA THR A 712 22.15 -2.67 5.45
C THR A 712 21.15 -3.09 6.52
N ALA A 713 20.52 -2.16 7.24
CA ALA A 713 19.51 -2.47 8.26
C ALA A 713 18.36 -3.30 7.74
N VAL A 714 17.88 -2.97 6.54
CA VAL A 714 16.79 -3.70 5.91
C VAL A 714 17.14 -5.17 5.71
N ILE A 715 18.43 -5.51 5.52
CA ILE A 715 18.88 -6.90 5.44
C ILE A 715 18.78 -7.56 6.80
N ASP A 716 19.31 -6.92 7.84
CA ASP A 716 19.32 -7.46 9.20
C ASP A 716 17.91 -7.67 9.76
N GLU A 717 17.00 -6.74 9.50
CA GLU A 717 15.59 -6.79 9.90
C GLU A 717 14.84 -7.98 9.28
N ASN A 718 15.25 -8.44 8.10
CA ASN A 718 14.56 -9.46 7.32
C ASN A 718 15.29 -10.81 7.28
N TRP A 719 16.52 -10.89 7.77
CA TRP A 719 17.41 -12.04 7.54
C TRP A 719 16.80 -13.38 7.93
N ASP A 720 16.23 -13.48 9.12
CA ASP A 720 15.67 -14.73 9.63
C ASP A 720 14.45 -15.19 8.82
N ALA A 721 13.58 -14.26 8.46
CA ALA A 721 12.41 -14.52 7.63
C ALA A 721 12.83 -14.98 6.22
N MET A 722 13.82 -14.33 5.62
CA MET A 722 14.36 -14.71 4.32
C MET A 722 14.99 -16.10 4.33
N GLN A 723 15.72 -16.45 5.40
CA GLN A 723 16.22 -17.81 5.59
C GLN A 723 15.09 -18.84 5.71
N GLY A 724 14.03 -18.50 6.45
CA GLY A 724 12.84 -19.33 6.58
C GLY A 724 12.21 -19.67 5.23
N TRP A 725 12.06 -18.69 4.35
CA TRP A 725 11.57 -18.90 2.98
C TRP A 725 12.48 -19.78 2.14
N MET A 726 13.79 -19.52 2.15
CA MET A 726 14.75 -20.34 1.40
C MET A 726 14.73 -21.80 1.89
N ALA A 727 14.55 -22.03 3.19
CA ALA A 727 14.42 -23.36 3.77
C ALA A 727 13.07 -24.01 3.40
N PHE A 728 11.97 -23.26 3.40
CA PHE A 728 10.65 -23.70 2.98
C PHE A 728 10.69 -24.28 1.55
N VAL A 729 11.24 -23.53 0.60
CA VAL A 729 11.35 -23.97 -0.81
C VAL A 729 12.28 -25.17 -0.93
N ALA A 730 13.47 -25.13 -0.33
CA ALA A 730 14.48 -26.19 -0.48
C ALA A 730 14.04 -27.54 0.11
N ARG A 731 13.25 -27.54 1.19
CA ARG A 731 12.83 -28.73 1.92
C ARG A 731 12.13 -29.76 1.02
N ASP A 732 11.24 -29.27 0.16
CA ASP A 732 10.36 -30.13 -0.66
C ASP A 732 10.87 -30.25 -2.12
N ASN A 733 12.04 -29.67 -2.43
CA ASN A 733 12.63 -29.63 -3.78
C ASN A 733 14.14 -29.97 -3.78
N PRO A 734 14.56 -31.14 -3.24
CA PRO A 734 15.97 -31.52 -3.12
C PRO A 734 16.73 -31.70 -4.45
N GLU A 735 16.00 -31.83 -5.56
CA GLU A 735 16.54 -31.94 -6.91
C GLU A 735 16.91 -30.59 -7.54
N HIS A 736 16.68 -29.48 -6.84
CA HIS A 736 16.93 -28.12 -7.30
C HIS A 736 16.06 -27.64 -8.48
N ILE A 737 14.89 -28.26 -8.69
CA ILE A 737 13.80 -27.74 -9.52
C ILE A 737 12.58 -27.58 -8.62
N TRP A 738 11.90 -26.44 -8.66
CA TRP A 738 10.78 -26.18 -7.77
C TRP A 738 9.48 -26.82 -8.29
N ARG A 739 9.28 -28.10 -7.99
CA ARG A 739 8.11 -28.90 -8.41
C ARG A 739 7.02 -29.04 -7.35
N SER A 740 7.37 -28.88 -6.08
CA SER A 740 6.49 -29.15 -4.94
C SER A 740 6.25 -27.88 -4.12
N GLY A 741 5.07 -27.79 -3.48
CA GLY A 741 4.76 -26.71 -2.53
C GLY A 741 4.62 -25.32 -3.15
N ARG A 742 4.17 -25.20 -4.40
CA ARG A 742 4.02 -23.91 -5.12
C ARG A 742 2.72 -23.14 -4.85
N GLY A 743 1.82 -23.68 -4.02
CA GLY A 743 0.55 -23.03 -3.66
C GLY A 743 -0.32 -22.73 -4.89
N LEU A 744 -0.76 -21.47 -5.06
CA LEU A 744 -1.61 -21.07 -6.21
C LEU A 744 -0.87 -21.13 -7.54
N ASP A 745 0.45 -20.88 -7.52
CA ASP A 745 1.32 -21.00 -8.68
C ASP A 745 0.84 -20.15 -9.87
N LEU A 746 0.58 -18.85 -9.65
CA LEU A 746 -0.07 -17.92 -10.59
C LEU A 746 0.64 -17.79 -11.95
N GLY A 747 1.93 -18.12 -12.02
CA GLY A 747 2.72 -18.04 -13.24
C GLY A 747 2.88 -16.61 -13.76
N ASP A 748 3.00 -16.46 -15.08
CA ASP A 748 3.11 -15.15 -15.72
C ASP A 748 1.74 -14.48 -15.87
N TRP A 749 1.19 -14.06 -14.72
CA TRP A 749 -0.16 -13.53 -14.57
C TRP A 749 -0.50 -12.44 -15.60
N LEU A 750 -1.70 -12.54 -16.19
CA LEU A 750 -2.20 -11.62 -17.22
C LEU A 750 -1.31 -11.51 -18.46
N SER A 751 -0.57 -12.58 -18.78
CA SER A 751 0.04 -12.77 -20.09
C SER A 751 -1.03 -12.68 -21.19
N VAL A 752 -0.66 -12.06 -22.32
CA VAL A 752 -1.58 -11.74 -23.43
C VAL A 752 -2.23 -13.01 -24.02
N ASP A 753 -1.50 -14.12 -24.01
CA ASP A 753 -1.97 -15.38 -24.60
C ASP A 753 -2.89 -16.18 -23.65
N ALA A 754 -3.10 -15.68 -22.43
CA ALA A 754 -3.93 -16.32 -21.42
C ALA A 754 -5.42 -16.05 -21.69
N VAL A 755 -6.25 -17.09 -21.72
CA VAL A 755 -7.72 -16.95 -21.83
C VAL A 755 -8.31 -16.65 -20.46
N LYS A 756 -7.81 -17.35 -19.44
CA LYS A 756 -8.01 -17.03 -18.02
C LYS A 756 -6.75 -16.40 -17.46
N PRO A 757 -6.85 -15.53 -16.44
CA PRO A 757 -5.68 -14.82 -15.90
C PRO A 757 -4.50 -15.70 -15.48
N ASP A 758 -4.76 -16.93 -15.02
CA ASP A 758 -3.78 -17.89 -14.52
C ASP A 758 -3.39 -18.99 -15.51
N ASP A 759 -3.84 -18.94 -16.77
CA ASP A 759 -3.47 -19.97 -17.74
C ASP A 759 -1.93 -20.09 -17.85
N GLU A 760 -1.43 -21.32 -17.93
CA GLU A 760 0.00 -21.60 -18.05
C GLU A 760 0.52 -21.25 -19.46
N THR A 761 0.74 -19.96 -19.73
CA THR A 761 1.37 -19.49 -20.97
C THR A 761 2.89 -19.68 -20.96
N THR A 762 3.47 -19.77 -19.76
CA THR A 762 4.89 -20.02 -19.49
C THR A 762 4.99 -21.11 -18.44
N PRO A 763 5.89 -22.12 -18.59
CA PRO A 763 5.93 -23.25 -17.67
C PRO A 763 6.11 -22.79 -16.22
N ARG A 764 5.16 -23.12 -15.34
CA ARG A 764 5.14 -22.62 -13.95
C ARG A 764 6.39 -23.06 -13.17
N ALA A 765 6.84 -24.30 -13.40
CA ALA A 765 8.09 -24.81 -12.82
C ALA A 765 9.34 -24.05 -13.30
N LEU A 766 9.34 -23.51 -14.53
CA LEU A 766 10.42 -22.65 -15.02
C LEU A 766 10.42 -21.34 -14.26
N CYS A 767 9.28 -20.65 -14.19
CA CYS A 767 9.14 -19.39 -13.45
C CYS A 767 9.61 -19.56 -11.99
N ALA A 768 9.08 -20.58 -11.30
CA ALA A 768 9.40 -20.85 -9.91
C ALA A 768 10.89 -21.13 -9.69
N THR A 769 11.48 -22.02 -10.50
CA THR A 769 12.90 -22.36 -10.36
C THR A 769 13.80 -21.17 -10.67
N ALA A 770 13.42 -20.31 -11.62
CA ALA A 770 14.16 -19.11 -11.96
C ALA A 770 14.17 -18.11 -10.78
N TYR A 771 13.01 -17.83 -10.18
CA TYR A 771 12.90 -16.95 -9.01
C TYR A 771 13.63 -17.50 -7.78
N TRP A 772 13.63 -18.82 -7.58
CA TRP A 772 14.41 -19.44 -6.50
C TRP A 772 15.92 -19.30 -6.71
N ALA A 773 16.40 -19.52 -7.95
CA ALA A 773 17.80 -19.27 -8.28
C ALA A 773 18.16 -17.81 -8.04
N TRP A 774 17.35 -16.87 -8.52
CA TRP A 774 17.62 -15.45 -8.33
C TRP A 774 17.64 -15.07 -6.85
N SER A 775 16.66 -15.53 -6.06
CA SER A 775 16.65 -15.33 -4.60
C SER A 775 17.92 -15.86 -3.92
N ALA A 776 18.46 -17.00 -4.34
CA ALA A 776 19.74 -17.51 -3.82
C ALA A 776 20.92 -16.58 -4.16
N GLU A 777 20.95 -15.98 -5.34
CA GLU A 777 21.96 -14.97 -5.70
C GLU A 777 21.82 -13.71 -4.82
N LEU A 778 20.61 -13.20 -4.64
CA LEU A 778 20.36 -12.01 -3.81
C LEU A 778 20.74 -12.25 -2.35
N MET A 779 20.40 -13.43 -1.81
CA MET A 779 20.78 -13.84 -0.45
C MET A 779 22.30 -13.92 -0.28
N ALA A 780 23.03 -14.39 -1.30
CA ALA A 780 24.50 -14.41 -1.24
C ALA A 780 25.08 -13.00 -1.16
N GLN A 781 24.61 -12.07 -2.00
CA GLN A 781 25.07 -10.69 -2.01
C GLN A 781 24.76 -9.97 -0.68
N MET A 782 23.56 -10.15 -0.14
CA MET A 782 23.17 -9.58 1.15
C MET A 782 23.97 -10.18 2.32
N ALA A 783 24.26 -11.49 2.27
CA ALA A 783 25.12 -12.12 3.25
C ALA A 783 26.53 -11.52 3.25
N GLU A 784 27.11 -11.27 2.06
CA GLU A 784 28.42 -10.64 1.94
C GLU A 784 28.42 -9.21 2.47
N ALA A 785 27.41 -8.42 2.11
CA ALA A 785 27.26 -7.03 2.52
C ALA A 785 27.20 -6.87 4.05
N THR A 786 26.73 -7.90 4.75
CA THR A 786 26.56 -7.92 6.20
C THR A 786 27.54 -8.83 6.94
N GLY A 787 28.58 -9.34 6.25
CA GLY A 787 29.64 -10.15 6.86
C GLY A 787 29.24 -11.59 7.23
N ARG A 788 28.13 -12.10 6.70
CA ARG A 788 27.63 -13.48 6.89
C ARG A 788 28.28 -14.45 5.89
N ASP A 789 29.61 -14.57 5.92
CA ASP A 789 30.41 -15.29 4.92
C ASP A 789 30.01 -16.77 4.69
N ALA A 790 29.56 -17.46 5.74
CA ALA A 790 29.13 -18.85 5.63
C ALA A 790 27.83 -18.98 4.81
N ASP A 791 26.89 -18.07 5.04
CA ASP A 791 25.64 -18.01 4.29
C ASP A 791 25.89 -17.60 2.84
N ALA A 792 26.78 -16.64 2.60
CA ALA A 792 27.19 -16.26 1.26
C ALA A 792 27.70 -17.47 0.46
N ARG A 793 28.58 -18.29 1.04
CA ARG A 793 29.05 -19.53 0.39
C ARG A 793 27.93 -20.53 0.16
N ARG A 794 27.04 -20.73 1.14
CA ARG A 794 25.89 -21.64 1.04
C ARG A 794 24.98 -21.24 -0.12
N TYR A 795 24.60 -19.98 -0.20
CA TYR A 795 23.66 -19.50 -1.21
C TYR A 795 24.27 -19.42 -2.62
N ARG A 796 25.55 -19.08 -2.76
CA ARG A 796 26.26 -19.23 -4.05
C ARG A 796 26.28 -20.69 -4.54
N ALA A 797 26.52 -21.64 -3.63
CA ALA A 797 26.51 -23.05 -3.98
C ALA A 797 25.11 -23.51 -4.42
N LEU A 798 24.06 -23.07 -3.72
CA LEU A 798 22.68 -23.33 -4.10
C LEU A 798 22.34 -22.71 -5.47
N ARG A 799 22.69 -21.44 -5.70
CA ARG A 799 22.51 -20.74 -6.98
C ARG A 799 23.18 -21.48 -8.14
N ALA A 800 24.39 -21.99 -7.93
CA ALA A 800 25.11 -22.76 -8.94
C ALA A 800 24.43 -24.11 -9.22
N ALA A 801 23.98 -24.81 -8.17
CA ALA A 801 23.29 -26.09 -8.28
C ALA A 801 21.96 -25.96 -9.05
N ILE A 802 21.12 -24.99 -8.67
CA ILE A 802 19.86 -24.71 -9.37
C ILE A 802 20.13 -24.34 -10.83
N GLY A 803 21.09 -23.44 -11.10
CA GLY A 803 21.42 -23.02 -12.46
C GLY A 803 21.84 -24.18 -13.38
N ALA A 804 22.63 -25.12 -12.87
CA ALA A 804 23.05 -26.30 -13.63
C ALA A 804 21.87 -27.21 -14.00
N VAL A 805 20.96 -27.47 -13.05
CA VAL A 805 19.78 -28.33 -13.30
C VAL A 805 18.76 -27.60 -14.17
N PHE A 806 18.55 -26.29 -13.96
CA PHE A 806 17.69 -25.46 -14.80
C PHE A 806 18.14 -25.48 -16.26
N ALA A 807 19.43 -25.26 -16.53
CA ALA A 807 19.97 -25.25 -17.88
C ALA A 807 19.80 -26.63 -18.56
N ALA A 808 19.95 -27.72 -17.82
CA ALA A 808 19.76 -29.07 -18.34
C ALA A 808 18.29 -29.40 -18.66
N GLU A 809 17.36 -28.90 -17.84
CA GLU A 809 15.92 -29.16 -17.96
C GLU A 809 15.23 -28.26 -18.99
N PHE A 810 15.54 -26.96 -18.96
CA PHE A 810 14.74 -25.94 -19.63
C PHE A 810 15.45 -25.26 -20.80
N VAL A 811 16.75 -25.44 -21.02
CA VAL A 811 17.50 -24.71 -22.06
C VAL A 811 17.98 -25.64 -23.17
N ALA A 812 17.34 -25.56 -24.33
CA ALA A 812 17.71 -26.31 -25.51
C ALA A 812 19.06 -25.85 -26.12
N ALA A 813 19.61 -26.66 -27.03
CA ALA A 813 20.90 -26.39 -27.67
C ALA A 813 20.87 -25.19 -28.63
N ASP A 814 19.70 -24.89 -29.19
CA ASP A 814 19.44 -23.76 -30.09
C ASP A 814 19.06 -22.47 -29.34
N GLY A 815 19.07 -22.49 -28.00
CA GLY A 815 18.73 -21.34 -27.17
C GLY A 815 17.23 -21.20 -26.86
N VAL A 816 16.38 -22.13 -27.28
CA VAL A 816 14.98 -22.14 -26.83
C VAL A 816 14.93 -22.46 -25.33
N CYS A 817 14.40 -21.54 -24.52
CA CYS A 817 14.12 -21.79 -23.10
C CYS A 817 12.65 -22.18 -22.89
N GLY A 818 12.39 -23.19 -22.06
CA GLY A 818 11.05 -23.65 -21.71
C GLY A 818 10.23 -24.03 -22.94
N ASN A 819 9.05 -23.39 -23.08
CA ASN A 819 8.18 -23.55 -24.24
C ASN A 819 8.43 -22.52 -25.36
N GLY A 820 9.47 -21.68 -25.23
CA GLY A 820 9.78 -20.61 -26.17
C GLY A 820 8.94 -19.35 -26.03
N SER A 821 8.08 -19.24 -24.99
CA SER A 821 7.36 -17.99 -24.70
C SER A 821 8.33 -16.83 -24.44
N GLN A 822 7.88 -15.58 -24.64
CA GLN A 822 8.69 -14.41 -24.33
C GLN A 822 9.20 -14.47 -22.88
N THR A 823 8.32 -14.74 -21.92
CA THR A 823 8.68 -14.82 -20.49
C THR A 823 9.64 -15.98 -20.18
N SER A 824 9.52 -17.14 -20.84
CA SER A 824 10.50 -18.24 -20.71
C SER A 824 11.91 -17.76 -21.05
N GLN A 825 12.06 -17.01 -22.15
CA GLN A 825 13.34 -16.48 -22.57
C GLN A 825 13.83 -15.36 -21.65
N ILE A 826 12.94 -14.43 -21.29
CA ILE A 826 13.28 -13.26 -20.47
C ILE A 826 13.79 -13.68 -19.09
N LEU A 827 13.04 -14.51 -18.35
CA LEU A 827 13.45 -14.92 -17.00
C LEU A 827 14.76 -15.71 -17.03
N SER A 828 14.92 -16.61 -18.01
CA SER A 828 16.13 -17.42 -18.16
C SER A 828 17.37 -16.56 -18.44
N LEU A 829 17.25 -15.56 -19.31
CA LEU A 829 18.34 -14.64 -19.67
C LEU A 829 18.64 -13.66 -18.54
N PHE A 830 17.62 -12.96 -18.03
CA PHE A 830 17.78 -11.94 -16.99
C PHE A 830 18.38 -12.51 -15.70
N MET A 831 17.92 -13.68 -15.28
CA MET A 831 18.40 -14.36 -14.06
C MET A 831 19.69 -15.16 -14.27
N ARG A 832 20.30 -15.05 -15.46
CA ARG A 832 21.58 -15.68 -15.84
C ARG A 832 21.59 -17.20 -15.70
N LEU A 833 20.54 -17.84 -16.21
CA LEU A 833 20.36 -19.29 -16.16
C LEU A 833 20.65 -19.97 -17.51
N VAL A 834 20.74 -19.18 -18.58
CA VAL A 834 21.23 -19.63 -19.89
C VAL A 834 22.76 -19.74 -19.85
N PRO A 835 23.36 -20.85 -20.32
CA PRO A 835 24.82 -20.93 -20.49
C PRO A 835 25.33 -19.81 -21.42
N GLU A 836 26.47 -19.21 -21.07
CA GLU A 836 27.02 -18.03 -21.75
C GLU A 836 27.08 -18.19 -23.28
N GLU A 837 27.49 -19.35 -23.76
CA GLU A 837 27.61 -19.66 -25.19
C GLU A 837 26.27 -19.72 -25.93
N ARG A 838 25.14 -19.78 -25.21
CA ARG A 838 23.77 -19.83 -25.76
C ARG A 838 22.98 -18.55 -25.55
N CYS A 839 23.48 -17.60 -24.76
CA CYS A 839 22.78 -16.34 -24.46
C CYS A 839 22.37 -15.59 -25.73
N ALA A 840 23.30 -15.44 -26.68
CA ALA A 840 23.01 -14.76 -27.95
C ALA A 840 21.92 -15.48 -28.77
N ALA A 841 21.93 -16.82 -28.80
CA ALA A 841 20.91 -17.60 -29.51
C ALA A 841 19.53 -17.46 -28.84
N ALA A 842 19.46 -17.54 -27.51
CA ALA A 842 18.22 -17.36 -26.75
C ALA A 842 17.63 -15.95 -26.93
N ALA A 843 18.47 -14.91 -26.91
CA ALA A 843 18.02 -13.55 -27.20
C ALA A 843 17.46 -13.39 -28.62
N GLN A 844 18.05 -14.07 -29.62
CA GLN A 844 17.52 -14.07 -30.99
C GLN A 844 16.19 -14.82 -31.13
N VAL A 845 15.96 -15.86 -30.32
CA VAL A 845 14.64 -16.52 -30.27
C VAL A 845 13.57 -15.53 -29.77
N LEU A 846 13.85 -14.80 -28.68
CA LEU A 846 12.97 -13.76 -28.17
C LEU A 846 12.70 -12.67 -29.23
N ALA A 847 13.74 -12.14 -29.86
CA ALA A 847 13.63 -11.13 -30.92
C ALA A 847 12.77 -11.61 -32.09
N SER A 848 12.97 -12.84 -32.53
CA SER A 848 12.24 -13.45 -33.65
C SER A 848 10.75 -13.61 -33.33
N GLU A 849 10.43 -13.96 -32.08
CA GLU A 849 9.06 -14.07 -31.60
C GLU A 849 8.36 -12.69 -31.60
N ILE A 850 9.01 -11.67 -31.05
CA ILE A 850 8.51 -10.28 -31.03
C ILE A 850 8.28 -9.74 -32.45
N ARG A 851 9.23 -9.95 -33.37
CA ARG A 851 9.09 -9.56 -34.78
C ARG A 851 7.93 -10.33 -35.43
N GLY A 852 7.80 -11.62 -35.15
CA GLY A 852 6.72 -12.47 -35.64
C GLY A 852 5.32 -11.98 -35.23
N ARG A 853 5.22 -11.30 -34.09
CA ARG A 853 4.00 -10.63 -33.61
C ARG A 853 3.81 -9.19 -34.09
N GLY A 854 4.71 -8.67 -34.92
CA GLY A 854 4.68 -7.30 -35.40
C GLY A 854 5.11 -6.28 -34.35
N MET A 855 6.20 -6.57 -33.62
CA MET A 855 6.73 -5.74 -32.53
C MET A 855 5.76 -5.59 -31.36
N LYS A 856 5.26 -6.72 -30.86
CA LYS A 856 4.31 -6.76 -29.74
C LYS A 856 4.79 -7.73 -28.67
N LEU A 857 4.55 -7.35 -27.42
CA LEU A 857 4.82 -8.19 -26.26
C LEU A 857 3.70 -9.24 -26.08
N SER A 858 4.01 -10.33 -25.38
CA SER A 858 3.02 -11.30 -24.87
C SER A 858 3.15 -11.58 -23.37
N THR A 859 4.09 -10.92 -22.72
CA THR A 859 4.41 -11.08 -21.30
C THR A 859 3.31 -10.62 -20.36
N GLY A 860 3.17 -11.31 -19.24
CA GLY A 860 2.44 -10.87 -18.05
C GLY A 860 3.37 -10.22 -17.02
N PHE A 861 2.95 -10.25 -15.75
CA PHE A 861 3.60 -9.53 -14.65
C PHE A 861 5.07 -9.93 -14.45
N LEU A 862 5.43 -11.20 -14.63
CA LEU A 862 6.78 -11.67 -14.33
C LEU A 862 7.75 -11.41 -15.47
N GLY A 863 7.28 -11.40 -16.73
CA GLY A 863 8.12 -11.13 -17.90
C GLY A 863 8.33 -9.65 -18.20
N THR A 864 7.27 -8.82 -18.08
CA THR A 864 7.29 -7.41 -18.51
C THR A 864 8.44 -6.56 -17.92
N PRO A 865 8.77 -6.64 -16.61
CA PRO A 865 9.77 -5.76 -15.99
C PRO A 865 11.18 -5.88 -16.58
N TYR A 866 11.51 -7.05 -17.13
CA TYR A 866 12.85 -7.41 -17.54
C TYR A 866 13.03 -7.50 -19.07
N LEU A 867 11.92 -7.45 -19.83
CA LEU A 867 11.88 -7.62 -21.29
C LEU A 867 12.89 -6.72 -22.02
N LEU A 868 12.83 -5.41 -21.75
CA LEU A 868 13.66 -4.44 -22.47
C LEU A 868 15.14 -4.52 -22.05
N ASP A 869 15.42 -4.86 -20.78
CA ASP A 869 16.80 -5.04 -20.30
C ASP A 869 17.48 -6.21 -21.02
N VAL A 870 16.79 -7.35 -21.18
CA VAL A 870 17.33 -8.52 -21.89
C VAL A 870 17.61 -8.22 -23.37
N LEU A 871 16.70 -7.51 -24.04
CA LEU A 871 16.90 -7.10 -25.44
C LEU A 871 18.07 -6.11 -25.58
N ALA A 872 18.14 -5.12 -24.69
CA ALA A 872 19.20 -4.12 -24.68
C ALA A 872 20.58 -4.74 -24.42
N ASP A 873 20.70 -5.66 -23.47
CA ASP A 873 21.94 -6.35 -23.16
C ASP A 873 22.43 -7.23 -24.34
N ALA A 874 21.52 -7.67 -25.21
CA ALA A 874 21.83 -8.39 -26.44
C ALA A 874 22.04 -7.49 -27.68
N GLY A 875 21.96 -6.16 -27.53
CA GLY A 875 22.12 -5.20 -28.63
C GLY A 875 20.95 -5.18 -29.64
N LEU A 876 19.77 -5.64 -29.24
CA LEU A 876 18.56 -5.76 -30.07
C LEU A 876 17.76 -4.44 -30.10
N TRP A 877 18.41 -3.38 -30.61
CA TRP A 877 17.88 -2.01 -30.53
C TRP A 877 16.59 -1.78 -31.32
N GLU A 878 16.39 -2.50 -32.42
CA GLU A 878 15.17 -2.43 -33.23
C GLU A 878 13.96 -2.89 -32.42
N GLU A 879 14.08 -4.01 -31.71
CA GLU A 879 13.03 -4.57 -30.87
C GLU A 879 12.73 -3.67 -29.67
N VAL A 880 13.78 -3.15 -29.01
CA VAL A 880 13.62 -2.20 -27.90
C VAL A 880 12.85 -0.96 -28.36
N SER A 881 13.27 -0.34 -29.47
CA SER A 881 12.60 0.84 -30.01
C SER A 881 11.18 0.52 -30.49
N GLY A 882 10.98 -0.63 -31.13
CA GLY A 882 9.69 -1.06 -31.65
C GLY A 882 8.66 -1.28 -30.55
N LEU A 883 9.04 -1.95 -29.46
CA LEU A 883 8.16 -2.18 -28.31
C LEU A 883 7.82 -0.90 -27.54
N LEU A 884 8.80 -0.02 -27.34
CA LEU A 884 8.60 1.27 -26.64
C LEU A 884 7.61 2.19 -27.35
N LEU A 885 7.65 2.20 -28.69
CA LEU A 885 6.86 3.11 -29.53
C LEU A 885 5.61 2.44 -30.11
N GLN A 886 5.36 1.17 -29.80
CA GLN A 886 4.16 0.45 -30.23
C GLN A 886 2.91 1.08 -29.59
N THR A 887 1.89 1.31 -30.41
CA THR A 887 0.58 1.83 -29.97
C THR A 887 -0.56 0.85 -30.21
N GLY A 888 -0.37 -0.21 -31.00
CA GLY A 888 -1.36 -1.27 -31.20
C GLY A 888 -1.41 -2.22 -30.01
N TYR A 889 -2.59 -2.82 -29.76
CA TYR A 889 -2.75 -3.86 -28.76
C TYR A 889 -1.95 -5.14 -29.09
N PRO A 890 -1.27 -5.76 -28.12
CA PRO A 890 -0.91 -5.26 -26.78
C PRO A 890 0.35 -4.38 -26.79
N SER A 891 0.34 -3.28 -26.04
CA SER A 891 1.51 -2.43 -25.78
C SER A 891 1.25 -1.43 -24.65
N TRP A 892 2.32 -0.85 -24.10
CA TRP A 892 2.19 0.30 -23.19
C TRP A 892 1.55 1.50 -23.88
N GLY A 893 1.86 1.73 -25.17
CA GLY A 893 1.31 2.85 -25.92
C GLY A 893 -0.17 2.71 -26.24
N TYR A 894 -0.72 1.49 -26.23
CA TYR A 894 -2.14 1.27 -26.41
C TYR A 894 -2.99 1.95 -25.31
N MET A 895 -2.58 1.85 -24.04
CA MET A 895 -3.32 2.40 -22.91
C MET A 895 -3.59 3.92 -23.05
N PRO A 896 -2.58 4.80 -23.23
CA PRO A 896 -2.84 6.22 -23.40
C PRO A 896 -3.55 6.56 -24.71
N GLU A 897 -3.44 5.75 -25.77
CA GLU A 897 -4.25 5.94 -27.00
C GLU A 897 -5.75 5.67 -26.75
N GLN A 898 -6.08 4.84 -25.75
CA GLN A 898 -7.45 4.67 -25.25
C GLN A 898 -7.82 5.68 -24.15
N GLY A 899 -6.97 6.69 -23.87
CA GLY A 899 -7.25 7.75 -22.90
C GLY A 899 -6.88 7.42 -21.45
N ALA A 900 -6.08 6.38 -21.22
CA ALA A 900 -5.55 6.05 -19.89
C ALA A 900 -4.71 7.20 -19.30
N THR A 901 -4.95 7.52 -18.03
CA THR A 901 -4.16 8.49 -17.23
C THR A 901 -3.39 7.83 -16.09
N THR A 902 -3.46 6.50 -16.04
CA THR A 902 -2.87 5.58 -15.07
C THR A 902 -2.51 4.30 -15.84
N MET A 903 -1.68 3.44 -15.24
CA MET A 903 -1.43 2.10 -15.77
C MET A 903 -2.63 1.20 -15.49
N TRP A 904 -2.98 0.34 -16.44
CA TRP A 904 -4.09 -0.61 -16.29
C TRP A 904 -3.61 -1.96 -15.77
N GLU A 905 -4.49 -2.71 -15.12
CA GLU A 905 -4.24 -4.09 -14.67
C GLU A 905 -4.02 -5.03 -15.86
N ARG A 906 -4.77 -4.80 -16.96
CA ARG A 906 -4.71 -5.62 -18.18
C ARG A 906 -4.22 -4.81 -19.38
N TRP A 907 -3.52 -5.47 -20.29
CA TRP A 907 -3.16 -4.90 -21.59
C TRP A 907 -4.38 -4.48 -22.43
N ASN A 908 -5.51 -5.17 -22.25
CA ASN A 908 -6.79 -4.93 -22.92
C ASN A 908 -7.88 -4.41 -21.98
N GLY A 909 -7.54 -3.55 -21.00
CA GLY A 909 -8.50 -3.09 -19.99
C GLY A 909 -9.84 -2.63 -20.57
N ASP A 910 -9.84 -1.89 -21.68
CA ASP A 910 -11.03 -1.43 -22.43
C ASP A 910 -11.99 -2.53 -22.93
N THR A 911 -11.51 -3.75 -23.14
CA THR A 911 -12.31 -4.87 -23.68
C THR A 911 -12.27 -6.12 -22.81
N GLY A 912 -11.54 -6.06 -21.70
CA GLY A 912 -11.35 -7.15 -20.76
C GLY A 912 -12.59 -7.44 -19.91
N ASP A 913 -12.56 -8.59 -19.25
CA ASP A 913 -13.62 -8.98 -18.30
C ASP A 913 -13.65 -8.03 -17.10
N LEU A 914 -14.76 -7.31 -16.93
CA LEU A 914 -14.99 -6.33 -15.86
C LEU A 914 -14.90 -6.93 -14.45
N SER A 915 -15.05 -8.24 -14.28
CA SER A 915 -14.97 -8.90 -12.96
C SER A 915 -13.58 -8.80 -12.30
N MET A 916 -12.53 -8.52 -13.08
CA MET A 916 -11.19 -8.23 -12.57
C MET A 916 -10.47 -7.32 -13.57
N ASN A 917 -10.79 -6.03 -13.52
CA ASN A 917 -10.34 -5.05 -14.51
C ASN A 917 -10.14 -3.64 -13.93
N SER A 918 -9.05 -3.45 -13.20
CA SER A 918 -8.64 -2.16 -12.66
C SER A 918 -8.00 -1.28 -13.74
N TYR A 919 -8.37 0.00 -13.77
CA TYR A 919 -7.73 1.01 -14.62
C TYR A 919 -6.62 1.77 -13.88
N ASN A 920 -6.19 1.28 -12.72
CA ASN A 920 -5.16 1.90 -11.90
C ASN A 920 -4.31 0.87 -11.14
N HIS A 921 -3.38 0.24 -11.86
CA HIS A 921 -2.52 -0.85 -11.40
C HIS A 921 -1.08 -0.59 -11.84
N TYR A 922 -0.12 -0.48 -10.91
CA TYR A 922 1.23 -0.02 -11.27
C TYR A 922 2.13 -1.08 -11.93
N ALA A 923 1.76 -2.37 -11.92
CA ALA A 923 2.65 -3.48 -12.31
C ALA A 923 3.29 -3.29 -13.69
N PHE A 924 2.51 -2.97 -14.73
CA PHE A 924 3.04 -2.71 -16.07
C PHE A 924 3.78 -1.36 -16.21
N GLY A 925 3.68 -0.50 -15.20
CA GLY A 925 4.52 0.69 -15.04
C GLY A 925 5.99 0.38 -14.71
N ALA A 926 6.34 -0.89 -14.42
CA ALA A 926 7.72 -1.32 -14.15
C ALA A 926 8.72 -0.95 -15.27
N VAL A 927 8.24 -0.77 -16.50
CA VAL A 927 9.03 -0.29 -17.65
C VAL A 927 9.75 1.05 -17.37
N VAL A 928 9.23 1.87 -16.47
CA VAL A 928 9.85 3.15 -16.09
C VAL A 928 11.23 2.95 -15.45
N GLY A 929 11.50 1.80 -14.80
CA GLY A 929 12.85 1.47 -14.34
C GLY A 929 13.86 1.46 -15.49
N PHE A 930 13.47 0.92 -16.64
CA PHE A 930 14.28 0.94 -17.87
C PHE A 930 14.49 2.36 -18.40
N PHE A 931 13.48 3.23 -18.31
CA PHE A 931 13.60 4.62 -18.74
C PHE A 931 14.72 5.34 -17.98
N TYR A 932 14.75 5.23 -16.65
CA TYR A 932 15.82 5.82 -15.85
C TYR A 932 17.18 5.16 -16.11
N ARG A 933 17.27 3.82 -16.01
CA ARG A 933 18.55 3.10 -16.05
C ARG A 933 19.21 3.08 -17.41
N ARG A 934 18.42 2.99 -18.48
CA ARG A 934 18.91 2.69 -19.83
C ARG A 934 18.70 3.86 -20.78
N LEU A 935 17.54 4.52 -20.80
CA LEU A 935 17.34 5.69 -21.68
C LEU A 935 18.05 6.93 -21.14
N ALA A 936 17.82 7.26 -19.86
CA ALA A 936 18.53 8.35 -19.20
C ALA A 936 19.92 7.93 -18.70
N GLY A 937 20.16 6.63 -18.57
CA GLY A 937 21.46 6.08 -18.20
C GLY A 937 21.80 6.19 -16.71
N ILE A 938 20.85 6.30 -15.79
CA ILE A 938 21.12 6.44 -14.34
C ILE A 938 20.86 5.11 -13.63
N ALA A 939 21.92 4.42 -13.20
CA ALA A 939 21.79 3.18 -12.42
C ALA A 939 22.79 3.12 -11.25
N PRO A 940 22.48 2.41 -10.15
CA PRO A 940 23.45 2.18 -9.09
C PRO A 940 24.52 1.19 -9.60
N ALA A 941 25.80 1.58 -9.53
CA ALA A 941 26.94 0.66 -9.69
C ALA A 941 27.41 0.10 -8.33
N ALA A 942 27.03 0.78 -7.24
CA ALA A 942 27.16 0.30 -5.87
C ALA A 942 25.92 0.74 -5.07
N PRO A 943 25.59 0.05 -3.96
CA PRO A 943 24.49 0.40 -3.08
C PRO A 943 24.47 1.89 -2.70
N GLY A 944 23.28 2.49 -2.71
CA GLY A 944 23.08 3.89 -2.32
C GLY A 944 23.63 4.92 -3.31
N PHE A 945 23.97 4.53 -4.55
CA PHE A 945 24.56 5.41 -5.57
C PHE A 945 25.92 6.01 -5.18
N ARG A 946 26.66 5.37 -4.27
CA ARG A 946 28.07 5.74 -4.00
C ARG A 946 28.94 5.62 -5.25
N ARG A 947 28.64 4.63 -6.09
CA ARG A 947 29.11 4.53 -7.47
C ARG A 947 27.90 4.52 -8.40
N ILE A 948 27.97 5.28 -9.47
CA ILE A 948 26.86 5.49 -10.41
C ILE A 948 27.26 4.93 -11.75
N ALA A 949 26.50 4.00 -12.31
CA ALA A 949 26.66 3.60 -13.70
C ALA A 949 25.93 4.63 -14.58
N VAL A 950 26.67 5.26 -15.50
CA VAL A 950 26.15 6.21 -16.49
C VAL A 950 26.26 5.62 -17.89
N ARG A 951 25.18 4.99 -18.36
CA ARG A 951 25.17 4.16 -19.59
C ARG A 951 23.93 4.43 -20.46
N PRO A 952 23.76 5.65 -20.98
CA PRO A 952 22.58 6.00 -21.76
C PRO A 952 22.56 5.29 -23.12
N ILE A 953 21.40 4.80 -23.50
CA ILE A 953 21.11 4.20 -24.80
C ILE A 953 20.40 5.25 -25.65
N TRP A 954 20.99 5.57 -26.80
CA TRP A 954 20.38 6.46 -27.77
C TRP A 954 19.57 5.68 -28.80
N LEU A 955 18.27 5.91 -28.82
CA LEU A 955 17.36 5.41 -29.84
C LEU A 955 16.87 6.60 -30.67
N PRO A 956 17.29 6.77 -31.94
CA PRO A 956 16.92 7.93 -32.74
C PRO A 956 15.41 8.18 -32.84
N ALA A 957 14.60 7.11 -32.80
CA ALA A 957 13.14 7.21 -32.84
C ALA A 957 12.52 7.69 -31.50
N VAL A 958 13.23 7.55 -30.38
CA VAL A 958 12.83 8.11 -29.07
C VAL A 958 13.33 9.55 -28.94
N GLY A 959 14.53 9.83 -29.44
CA GLY A 959 15.16 11.15 -29.38
C GLY A 959 15.62 11.52 -27.97
N ARG A 960 15.53 12.81 -27.64
CA ARG A 960 16.12 13.38 -26.42
C ARG A 960 15.40 12.96 -25.16
N VAL A 961 16.18 12.52 -24.17
CA VAL A 961 15.71 12.13 -22.84
C VAL A 961 16.48 12.91 -21.79
N ALA A 962 15.76 13.51 -20.84
CA ALA A 962 16.36 14.11 -19.65
C ALA A 962 15.76 13.48 -18.39
N ALA A 963 16.58 13.28 -17.37
CA ALA A 963 16.15 12.82 -16.07
C ALA A 963 16.85 13.57 -14.94
N ARG A 964 16.15 13.73 -13.82
CA ARG A 964 16.69 14.22 -12.55
C ARG A 964 16.27 13.23 -11.48
N PHE A 965 17.21 12.79 -10.64
CA PHE A 965 16.98 11.84 -9.58
C PHE A 965 17.71 12.25 -8.30
N GLU A 966 16.96 12.50 -7.23
CA GLU A 966 17.45 12.85 -5.90
C GLU A 966 17.83 11.60 -5.09
N SER A 967 18.97 10.98 -5.45
CA SER A 967 19.53 9.81 -4.77
C SER A 967 19.90 10.10 -3.30
N PRO A 968 20.19 9.09 -2.46
CA PRO A 968 20.68 9.31 -1.09
C PRO A 968 21.92 10.20 -1.00
N MET A 969 22.75 10.20 -2.06
CA MET A 969 23.97 11.01 -2.13
C MET A 969 23.73 12.44 -2.63
N GLY A 970 22.56 12.71 -3.21
CA GLY A 970 22.22 13.99 -3.85
C GLY A 970 21.72 13.83 -5.28
N LEU A 971 21.55 14.96 -5.97
CA LEU A 971 21.03 15.02 -7.33
C LEU A 971 21.99 14.35 -8.33
N ILE A 972 21.45 13.37 -9.06
CA ILE A 972 22.00 12.84 -10.30
C ILE A 972 21.11 13.34 -11.43
N ALA A 973 21.68 13.95 -12.46
CA ALA A 973 20.89 14.40 -13.61
C ALA A 973 21.59 14.06 -14.92
N THR A 974 20.81 13.67 -15.92
CA THR A 974 21.30 13.41 -17.28
C THR A 974 20.41 14.09 -18.31
N ALA A 975 21.01 14.53 -19.42
CA ALA A 975 20.29 14.94 -20.62
C ALA A 975 21.05 14.44 -21.85
N THR A 976 20.37 13.66 -22.70
CA THR A 976 20.93 13.07 -23.91
C THR A 976 20.51 13.86 -25.15
N ASP A 977 21.42 13.97 -26.12
CA ASP A 977 21.14 14.49 -27.45
C ASP A 977 21.91 13.69 -28.50
N GLY A 978 21.37 13.66 -29.72
CA GLY A 978 21.87 12.78 -30.77
C GLY A 978 21.19 13.00 -32.10
N ASP A 979 21.62 12.22 -33.08
CA ASP A 979 21.08 12.24 -34.44
C ASP A 979 20.78 10.81 -34.93
N SER A 980 20.54 10.65 -36.23
CA SER A 980 20.31 9.33 -36.84
C SER A 980 21.52 8.39 -36.76
N GLU A 981 22.72 8.93 -36.57
CA GLU A 981 23.95 8.13 -36.49
C GLU A 981 24.24 7.68 -35.06
N GLY A 982 23.77 8.41 -34.04
CA GLY A 982 23.91 8.00 -32.64
C GLY A 982 23.89 9.15 -31.65
N LEU A 983 24.24 8.85 -30.39
CA LEU A 983 24.42 9.85 -29.34
C LEU A 983 25.53 10.85 -29.74
N THR A 984 25.28 12.14 -29.58
CA THR A 984 26.23 13.22 -29.90
C THR A 984 26.52 14.12 -28.71
N ARG A 985 25.65 14.13 -27.69
CA ARG A 985 25.84 14.89 -26.45
C ARG A 985 25.31 14.16 -25.22
N LEU A 986 25.99 14.33 -24.10
CA LEU A 986 25.51 13.96 -22.76
C LEU A 986 25.86 15.07 -21.78
N SER A 987 24.85 15.71 -21.18
CA SER A 987 25.04 16.53 -19.99
C SER A 987 24.80 15.68 -18.74
N LEU A 988 25.68 15.79 -17.74
CA LEU A 988 25.71 14.91 -16.57
C LEU A 988 26.02 15.72 -15.29
N THR A 989 25.18 15.58 -14.28
CA THR A 989 25.40 16.08 -12.92
C THR A 989 25.61 14.90 -11.97
N ILE A 990 26.72 14.91 -11.23
CA ILE A 990 27.13 13.88 -10.27
C ILE A 990 27.22 14.53 -8.88
N PRO A 991 26.55 14.00 -7.84
CA PRO A 991 26.60 14.57 -6.50
C PRO A 991 27.99 14.43 -5.85
N ALA A 992 28.27 15.24 -4.83
CA ALA A 992 29.54 15.14 -4.11
C ALA A 992 29.66 13.80 -3.39
N ASN A 993 30.91 13.38 -3.13
CA ASN A 993 31.24 12.12 -2.47
C ASN A 993 30.84 10.84 -3.25
N THR A 994 30.62 10.96 -4.56
CA THR A 994 30.35 9.81 -5.45
C THR A 994 31.31 9.76 -6.63
N VAL A 995 31.36 8.60 -7.28
CA VAL A 995 32.07 8.36 -8.54
C VAL A 995 31.09 7.86 -9.59
N ALA A 996 31.17 8.36 -10.83
CA ALA A 996 30.42 7.83 -11.95
C ALA A 996 31.30 6.97 -12.86
N GLU A 997 30.82 5.79 -13.23
CA GLU A 997 31.35 4.90 -14.27
C GLU A 997 30.58 5.17 -15.56
N VAL A 998 31.21 5.90 -16.48
CA VAL A 998 30.58 6.35 -17.72
C VAL A 998 30.94 5.41 -18.87
N GLU A 999 29.94 4.96 -19.62
CA GLU A 999 30.11 4.24 -20.89
C GLU A 999 29.40 5.00 -22.02
N LEU A 1000 30.13 5.34 -23.08
CA LEU A 1000 29.61 6.00 -24.27
C LEU A 1000 30.02 5.25 -25.55
N PRO A 1001 29.32 5.43 -26.69
CA PRO A 1001 29.76 4.90 -27.98
C PRO A 1001 31.19 5.32 -28.34
N ALA A 1002 31.95 4.46 -29.02
CA ALA A 1002 33.34 4.74 -29.44
C ALA A 1002 33.45 5.85 -30.50
N ARG A 1003 33.31 7.09 -30.05
CA ARG A 1003 33.44 8.33 -30.84
C ARG A 1003 34.50 9.26 -30.25
N GLU A 1004 34.84 10.31 -30.99
CA GLU A 1004 35.74 11.37 -30.52
C GLU A 1004 35.03 12.35 -29.58
N TRP A 1005 34.75 11.89 -28.36
CA TRP A 1005 34.12 12.70 -27.31
C TRP A 1005 35.07 13.77 -26.76
N ARG A 1006 34.48 14.92 -26.45
CA ARG A 1006 35.11 16.05 -25.78
C ARG A 1006 34.30 16.46 -24.57
N GLU A 1007 34.95 16.88 -23.50
CA GLU A 1007 34.33 17.59 -22.38
C GLU A 1007 34.80 19.03 -22.43
N ALA A 1008 33.86 19.99 -22.50
CA ALA A 1008 34.17 21.42 -22.65
C ALA A 1008 35.23 21.71 -23.75
N GLY A 1009 35.15 21.00 -24.88
CA GLY A 1009 36.06 21.13 -26.03
C GLY A 1009 37.39 20.35 -25.93
N THR A 1010 37.72 19.77 -24.78
CA THR A 1010 38.94 18.97 -24.57
C THR A 1010 38.67 17.48 -24.81
N PRO A 1011 39.49 16.76 -25.61
CA PRO A 1011 39.33 15.32 -25.81
C PRO A 1011 39.32 14.55 -24.49
N ILE A 1012 38.40 13.59 -24.33
CA ILE A 1012 38.21 12.90 -23.06
C ILE A 1012 39.42 12.07 -22.61
N ASP A 1013 40.23 11.56 -23.54
CA ASP A 1013 41.47 10.82 -23.26
C ASP A 1013 42.62 11.73 -22.78
N LEU A 1014 42.44 13.06 -22.90
CA LEU A 1014 43.38 14.09 -22.43
C LEU A 1014 42.80 14.95 -21.31
N HIS A 1015 41.55 14.72 -20.90
CA HIS A 1015 40.88 15.55 -19.89
C HIS A 1015 41.35 15.19 -18.47
N PRO A 1016 41.77 16.17 -17.63
CA PRO A 1016 42.40 15.90 -16.34
C PRO A 1016 41.48 15.27 -15.29
N ASP A 1017 40.17 15.49 -15.40
CA ASP A 1017 39.18 14.89 -14.48
C ASP A 1017 38.84 13.44 -14.83
N ILE A 1018 39.24 12.97 -16.02
CA ILE A 1018 38.88 11.64 -16.52
C ILE A 1018 39.91 10.61 -16.08
N ARG A 1019 39.41 9.51 -15.50
CA ARG A 1019 40.22 8.43 -14.94
C ARG A 1019 39.81 7.09 -15.55
N ALA A 1020 40.67 6.08 -15.37
CA ALA A 1020 40.41 4.71 -15.81
C ALA A 1020 39.91 4.59 -17.27
N PHE A 1021 40.46 5.43 -18.15
CA PHE A 1021 40.03 5.48 -19.55
C PHE A 1021 40.37 4.18 -20.28
N ALA A 1022 39.38 3.60 -20.93
CA ALA A 1022 39.54 2.46 -21.83
C ALA A 1022 38.69 2.66 -23.08
N ARG A 1023 39.21 2.23 -24.24
CA ARG A 1023 38.50 2.25 -25.52
C ARG A 1023 38.51 0.85 -26.12
N SER A 1024 37.35 0.37 -26.54
CA SER A 1024 37.18 -0.77 -27.43
C SER A 1024 36.68 -0.28 -28.80
N ASP A 1025 36.43 -1.21 -29.72
CA ASP A 1025 35.89 -0.88 -31.05
C ASP A 1025 34.50 -0.23 -30.97
N ASP A 1026 33.70 -0.59 -29.96
CA ASP A 1026 32.30 -0.14 -29.84
C ASP A 1026 32.07 0.92 -28.76
N LEU A 1027 32.90 0.96 -27.71
CA LEU A 1027 32.66 1.81 -26.53
C LEU A 1027 33.92 2.54 -26.04
N VAL A 1028 33.70 3.66 -25.37
CA VAL A 1028 34.66 4.30 -24.45
C VAL A 1028 34.13 4.22 -23.02
N ARG A 1029 35.02 3.90 -22.09
CA ARG A 1029 34.73 3.76 -20.66
C ARG A 1029 35.66 4.64 -19.85
N PHE A 1030 35.14 5.29 -18.83
CA PHE A 1030 35.94 6.11 -17.93
C PHE A 1030 35.22 6.39 -16.61
N GLU A 1031 35.97 6.90 -15.64
CA GLU A 1031 35.46 7.34 -14.34
C GLU A 1031 35.53 8.86 -14.19
N LEU A 1032 34.53 9.43 -13.51
CA LEU A 1032 34.45 10.83 -13.10
C LEU A 1032 34.17 10.94 -11.60
N GLY A 1033 34.71 12.00 -10.99
CA GLY A 1033 34.24 12.43 -9.67
C GLY A 1033 32.93 13.23 -9.78
N SER A 1034 32.53 13.84 -8.66
CA SER A 1034 31.37 14.73 -8.61
C SER A 1034 31.48 15.94 -9.52
N GLY A 1035 30.35 16.58 -9.85
CA GLY A 1035 30.28 17.85 -10.57
C GLY A 1035 29.39 17.80 -11.80
N ASP A 1036 29.37 18.92 -12.52
CA ASP A 1036 28.63 19.07 -13.78
C ASP A 1036 29.60 18.91 -14.97
N TYR A 1037 29.22 18.05 -15.92
CA TYR A 1037 29.99 17.69 -17.10
C TYR A 1037 29.12 17.80 -18.35
N ASP A 1038 29.72 18.21 -19.47
CA ASP A 1038 29.05 18.28 -20.77
C ASP A 1038 29.93 17.65 -21.85
N PHE A 1039 29.53 16.46 -22.28
CA PHE A 1039 30.22 15.68 -23.30
C PHE A 1039 29.61 15.94 -24.67
N SER A 1040 30.42 16.26 -25.67
CA SER A 1040 29.99 16.42 -27.07
C SER A 1040 30.96 15.79 -28.05
N ILE A 1041 30.46 15.34 -29.21
CA ILE A 1041 31.32 14.97 -30.36
C ILE A 1041 31.54 16.13 -31.34
N LEU A 1042 30.77 17.21 -31.18
CA LEU A 1042 30.89 18.44 -31.98
C LEU A 1042 31.87 19.43 -31.34
N PRO A 1043 32.60 20.25 -32.14
CA PRO A 1043 33.58 21.23 -31.65
C PRO A 1043 33.01 22.33 -30.75
#